data_AF-A0A6M5J8L8-F1
#
_entry.id   AF-A0A6M5J8L8-F1
#
_cell.length_a   1.000
_cell.length_b   1.000
_cell.length_c   1.000
_cell.angle_alpha   90.00
_cell.angle_beta   90.00
_cell.angle_gamma   90.00
#
_symmetry.space_group_name_H-M   'P 1'
#
loop_
_entity.id
_entity.type
_entity.pdbx_description
1 polymer ?
#
loop_
_entity_poly.entity_id
_entity_poly.type
_entity_poly.pdbx_seq_one_letter_code
_entity_poly.pdbx_strand_id
1 'polypeptide(L)'
;MMDVAKGHHLLRAAFCAGVAALCAFPALSEPLRCDLASYHAADGLRATLADDVLTIRWQSEANDRQAQIRFAIDGGMPILRDISLQAVDDRWQTVVRDARPGFSIVTAIRRITNQQLDPLNKLGVKITPEVIEEAKWDAFWDAPLQLSPPGSPSNGGPSSPPPAEGILGQPPLPRQANEIRRATLHFTQPQCAVTSDGARLTVAFSGAELGLFRGRLQFTVFRGAGLIKQEMVAKTDAPSVAYKYDAGLSGLPIDDRSQVKWRDVSGVWTGNLLGGGRNAGPVPVQSANRLIAGEFAGGSIALFPPPHTFFWAREMSFNLGYSWYRKDDEGRFSFGIRQAEEEIAPGYSGRGTDDDRGNFALYSAPPGSEQHMILFLLPSLSAGDRAIADALQFTRDDHYKPLPGYQVMLAHDHGYFIRRQHHLNQGDDWKPLDFETIRATGANIFAPIDGGAAGTRTPPTPAEYLANLDRFYDLAVRNSDRTFAVMANTEVTEGELPKIVPMLGGHWDLLMPHPVYFTQGRAEAQPLIESDARHPKIYRLGSERDIMDMMRDEGMIAFMPHPRSKGSTGYPDAIADTDRFRSDQFRGIGWRWGMGLDLSERRLCEKRCQKTWDDMNNWMAARDAPLKHMEAISEFYEQGPGDDIYANNPVSYLRMDKLPAPGDWSGIVETMRQGDFFVTSGEVLLDQVALERTAKGASMVATIQWTFPMDFAEIVWGDGKKTGREIVSLTGEAPFGTKRLSIPFDPRGKKWVRFAAWDTAGNGAMAQPVRLDRAKR
;
A
#
# COMPACT_ATOMS: atom_id res chain seq x y z
N MET A 1 19.72 -73.04 -60.55
CA MET A 1 21.01 -73.26 -59.85
C MET A 1 20.85 -72.75 -58.41
N MET A 2 21.71 -73.18 -57.47
CA MET A 2 21.58 -72.94 -56.01
C MET A 2 21.23 -71.48 -55.63
N ASP A 3 20.33 -71.18 -54.68
CA ASP A 3 20.22 -71.59 -53.25
C ASP A 3 21.28 -70.87 -52.38
N VAL A 4 20.96 -69.98 -51.42
CA VAL A 4 20.50 -70.17 -50.01
C VAL A 4 20.25 -68.75 -49.40
N ALA A 5 19.46 -68.44 -48.34
CA ALA A 5 18.20 -68.92 -47.71
C ALA A 5 17.84 -67.99 -46.48
N LYS A 6 16.83 -68.36 -45.67
CA LYS A 6 16.47 -67.89 -44.29
C LYS A 6 15.51 -66.69 -44.09
N GLY A 7 14.70 -66.78 -43.01
CA GLY A 7 13.66 -65.83 -42.57
C GLY A 7 14.04 -64.99 -41.32
N HIS A 8 13.13 -64.54 -40.45
CA HIS A 8 11.80 -65.10 -40.10
C HIS A 8 10.73 -64.08 -39.66
N HIS A 9 9.47 -64.46 -39.87
CA HIS A 9 8.23 -64.14 -39.15
C HIS A 9 7.95 -62.70 -38.63
N LEU A 10 7.02 -62.03 -39.33
CA LEU A 10 5.96 -61.23 -38.68
C LEU A 10 4.73 -62.14 -38.46
N LEU A 11 4.08 -62.03 -37.29
CA LEU A 11 2.89 -62.80 -36.93
C LEU A 11 1.72 -61.84 -36.64
N ARG A 12 0.53 -62.15 -37.17
CA ARG A 12 -0.65 -61.27 -37.13
C ARG A 12 -1.28 -61.23 -35.74
N ALA A 13 -1.67 -60.04 -35.29
CA ALA A 13 -2.72 -59.84 -34.29
C ALA A 13 -3.99 -59.32 -35.00
N ALA A 14 -5.17 -59.75 -34.55
CA ALA A 14 -6.44 -59.47 -35.23
C ALA A 14 -7.10 -58.17 -34.73
N PHE A 15 -7.75 -57.44 -35.64
CA PHE A 15 -8.43 -56.17 -35.34
C PHE A 15 -9.85 -56.44 -34.82
N CYS A 16 -10.12 -56.21 -33.53
CA CYS A 16 -11.46 -56.26 -32.96
C CYS A 16 -12.02 -54.85 -32.80
N ALA A 17 -12.96 -54.46 -33.66
CA ALA A 17 -13.63 -53.16 -33.61
C ALA A 17 -14.71 -53.12 -32.52
N GLY A 18 -14.31 -52.85 -31.28
CA GLY A 18 -15.25 -52.61 -30.18
C GLY A 18 -15.83 -51.20 -30.23
N VAL A 19 -17.10 -51.05 -30.59
CA VAL A 19 -17.81 -49.76 -30.51
C VAL A 19 -18.16 -49.47 -29.05
N ALA A 20 -17.22 -48.82 -28.35
CA ALA A 20 -17.44 -48.31 -27.00
C ALA A 20 -18.33 -47.05 -27.07
N ALA A 21 -19.64 -47.22 -26.86
CA ALA A 21 -20.54 -46.09 -26.65
C ALA A 21 -20.22 -45.45 -25.29
N LEU A 22 -19.47 -44.34 -25.30
CA LEU A 22 -19.28 -43.52 -24.10
C LEU A 22 -20.61 -42.84 -23.75
N CYS A 23 -21.36 -43.46 -22.83
CA CYS A 23 -22.41 -42.78 -22.11
C CYS A 23 -21.78 -41.67 -21.26
N ALA A 24 -21.76 -40.44 -21.78
CA ALA A 24 -21.44 -39.25 -21.01
C ALA A 24 -22.54 -39.03 -19.97
N PHE A 25 -22.37 -39.63 -18.79
CA PHE A 25 -23.17 -39.26 -17.63
C PHE A 25 -22.97 -37.76 -17.37
N PRO A 26 -24.04 -36.96 -17.25
CA PRO A 26 -23.88 -35.59 -16.77
C PRO A 26 -23.29 -35.67 -15.36
N ALA A 27 -22.20 -34.96 -15.11
CA ALA A 27 -21.69 -34.78 -13.76
C ALA A 27 -22.79 -34.08 -12.95
N LEU A 28 -23.37 -34.80 -11.98
CA LEU A 28 -24.33 -34.21 -11.06
C LEU A 28 -23.60 -33.16 -10.22
N SER A 29 -24.13 -31.94 -10.19
CA SER A 29 -23.63 -30.89 -9.31
C SER A 29 -23.65 -31.40 -7.87
N GLU A 30 -22.58 -31.13 -7.11
CA GLU A 30 -22.58 -31.49 -5.69
C GLU A 30 -23.54 -30.55 -4.95
N PRO A 31 -24.36 -31.07 -4.02
CA PRO A 31 -25.48 -30.30 -3.47
C PRO A 31 -24.99 -29.19 -2.53
N LEU A 32 -25.10 -27.94 -2.98
CA LEU A 32 -24.71 -26.77 -2.20
C LEU A 32 -25.65 -26.57 -1.01
N ARG A 33 -25.11 -26.75 0.20
CA ARG A 33 -25.80 -26.42 1.46
C ARG A 33 -25.12 -25.22 2.09
N CYS A 34 -25.89 -24.17 2.35
CA CYS A 34 -25.45 -22.96 3.02
C CYS A 34 -26.11 -22.83 4.40
N ASP A 35 -25.33 -22.50 5.42
CA ASP A 35 -25.88 -21.97 6.67
C ASP A 35 -26.40 -20.54 6.43
N LEU A 36 -27.62 -20.27 6.91
CA LEU A 36 -28.31 -18.99 6.83
C LEU A 36 -28.69 -18.43 8.22
N ALA A 37 -28.23 -19.06 9.32
CA ALA A 37 -28.61 -18.66 10.68
C ALA A 37 -28.20 -17.22 11.05
N SER A 38 -27.13 -16.73 10.43
CA SER A 38 -26.60 -15.35 10.60
C SER A 38 -26.93 -14.43 9.43
N TYR A 39 -27.85 -14.84 8.54
CA TYR A 39 -28.37 -14.01 7.45
C TYR A 39 -29.71 -13.40 7.85
N HIS A 40 -29.83 -12.08 7.67
CA HIS A 40 -31.07 -11.33 7.81
C HIS A 40 -31.37 -10.64 6.48
N ALA A 41 -32.59 -10.85 5.97
CA ALA A 41 -33.03 -10.21 4.74
C ALA A 41 -33.20 -8.70 4.96
N ALA A 42 -32.74 -7.89 4.00
CA ALA A 42 -32.88 -6.44 4.03
C ALA A 42 -33.35 -5.90 2.67
N ASP A 43 -33.89 -4.70 2.65
CA ASP A 43 -34.27 -4.06 1.38
C ASP A 43 -33.03 -3.73 0.55
N GLY A 44 -33.05 -4.15 -0.71
CA GLY A 44 -31.90 -4.13 -1.60
C GLY A 44 -30.82 -5.20 -1.35
N LEU A 45 -31.04 -6.19 -0.47
CA LEU A 45 -30.09 -7.30 -0.17
C LEU A 45 -30.81 -8.61 0.17
N ARG A 46 -30.76 -9.61 -0.72
CA ARG A 46 -31.45 -10.91 -0.52
C ARG A 46 -30.60 -12.11 -0.92
N ALA A 47 -30.60 -13.13 -0.06
CA ALA A 47 -30.12 -14.48 -0.36
C ALA A 47 -31.30 -15.46 -0.49
N THR A 48 -31.20 -16.37 -1.46
CA THR A 48 -32.14 -17.49 -1.67
C THR A 48 -31.35 -18.73 -2.09
N LEU A 49 -31.51 -19.85 -1.37
CA LEU A 49 -30.97 -21.16 -1.75
C LEU A 49 -32.08 -22.02 -2.35
N ALA A 50 -31.91 -22.47 -3.60
CA ALA A 50 -32.85 -23.36 -4.30
C ALA A 50 -32.11 -24.20 -5.34
N ASP A 51 -32.55 -25.44 -5.57
CA ASP A 51 -32.00 -26.35 -6.59
C ASP A 51 -30.45 -26.45 -6.58
N ASP A 52 -29.88 -26.56 -5.37
CA ASP A 52 -28.42 -26.58 -5.09
C ASP A 52 -27.63 -25.37 -5.65
N VAL A 53 -28.31 -24.22 -5.80
CA VAL A 53 -27.72 -22.93 -6.20
C VAL A 53 -28.08 -21.83 -5.20
N LEU A 54 -27.06 -21.19 -4.61
CA LEU A 54 -27.25 -19.99 -3.80
C LEU A 54 -27.32 -18.77 -4.73
N THR A 55 -28.46 -18.10 -4.74
CA THR A 55 -28.67 -16.84 -5.46
C THR A 55 -28.62 -15.68 -4.49
N ILE A 56 -27.67 -14.76 -4.70
CA ILE A 56 -27.63 -13.45 -4.05
C ILE A 56 -28.15 -12.41 -5.05
N ARG A 57 -29.05 -11.53 -4.60
CA ARG A 57 -29.52 -10.35 -5.33
C ARG A 57 -29.33 -9.10 -4.49
N TRP A 58 -28.86 -8.03 -5.12
CA TRP A 58 -28.71 -6.75 -4.46
C TRP A 58 -28.97 -5.58 -5.39
N GLN A 59 -29.33 -4.44 -4.81
CA GLN A 59 -29.35 -3.16 -5.50
C GLN A 59 -27.90 -2.71 -5.77
N SER A 60 -27.51 -2.65 -7.04
CA SER A 60 -26.14 -2.36 -7.48
C SER A 60 -25.91 -0.89 -7.85
N GLU A 61 -26.95 -0.06 -7.88
CA GLU A 61 -26.86 1.36 -8.17
C GLU A 61 -27.89 2.14 -7.32
N ALA A 62 -27.68 3.44 -7.15
CA ALA A 62 -28.61 4.33 -6.43
C ALA A 62 -29.95 4.58 -7.17
N ASN A 63 -30.16 3.98 -8.34
CA ASN A 63 -31.35 4.07 -9.19
C ASN A 63 -32.18 2.77 -9.20
N ASP A 64 -32.09 2.01 -8.11
CA ASP A 64 -32.78 0.72 -7.86
C ASP A 64 -32.48 -0.44 -8.84
N ARG A 65 -31.57 -0.29 -9.82
CA ARG A 65 -31.11 -1.43 -10.65
C ARG A 65 -30.55 -2.55 -9.79
N GLN A 66 -30.90 -3.78 -10.15
CA GLN A 66 -30.48 -4.98 -9.45
C GLN A 66 -29.30 -5.69 -10.13
N ALA A 67 -28.45 -6.29 -9.32
CA ALA A 67 -27.46 -7.28 -9.70
C ALA A 67 -27.77 -8.64 -9.04
N GLN A 68 -27.26 -9.70 -9.65
CA GLN A 68 -27.38 -11.08 -9.17
C GLN A 68 -26.04 -11.79 -9.35
N ILE A 69 -25.65 -12.56 -8.33
CA ILE A 69 -24.56 -13.53 -8.40
C ILE A 69 -25.08 -14.88 -7.90
N ARG A 70 -24.78 -15.95 -8.64
CA ARG A 70 -25.21 -17.31 -8.31
C ARG A 70 -24.00 -18.20 -8.06
N PHE A 71 -24.03 -18.95 -6.97
CA PHE A 71 -22.97 -19.86 -6.55
C PHE A 71 -23.45 -21.32 -6.61
N ALA A 72 -22.54 -22.23 -6.96
CA ALA A 72 -22.73 -23.68 -6.94
C ALA A 72 -21.40 -24.37 -6.54
N ILE A 73 -21.42 -25.69 -6.29
CA ILE A 73 -20.21 -26.52 -6.16
C ILE A 73 -20.05 -27.37 -7.42
N ASP A 74 -18.88 -27.30 -8.06
CA ASP A 74 -18.54 -28.08 -9.26
C ASP A 74 -17.14 -28.70 -9.10
N GLY A 75 -17.12 -30.00 -8.79
CA GLY A 75 -15.91 -30.80 -8.56
C GLY A 75 -15.20 -30.43 -7.25
N GLY A 76 -15.93 -30.38 -6.13
CA GLY A 76 -15.41 -30.00 -4.81
C GLY A 76 -15.06 -28.52 -4.64
N MET A 77 -15.23 -27.69 -5.68
CA MET A 77 -14.83 -26.29 -5.71
C MET A 77 -16.05 -25.36 -5.82
N PRO A 78 -16.14 -24.27 -5.03
CA PRO A 78 -17.12 -23.21 -5.26
C PRO A 78 -16.91 -22.53 -6.61
N ILE A 79 -17.99 -22.29 -7.35
CA ILE A 79 -17.97 -21.59 -8.65
C ILE A 79 -18.98 -20.44 -8.69
N LEU A 80 -18.70 -19.45 -9.54
CA LEU A 80 -19.63 -18.40 -9.93
C LEU A 80 -20.42 -18.90 -11.14
N ARG A 81 -21.61 -19.47 -10.89
CA ARG A 81 -22.48 -20.03 -11.93
C ARG A 81 -22.89 -18.96 -12.93
N ASP A 82 -23.25 -17.77 -12.44
CA ASP A 82 -23.27 -16.54 -13.22
C ASP A 82 -23.15 -15.28 -12.36
N ILE A 83 -22.73 -14.20 -13.00
CA ILE A 83 -22.99 -12.83 -12.58
C ILE A 83 -23.89 -12.20 -13.65
N SER A 84 -25.05 -11.70 -13.24
CA SER A 84 -26.07 -11.13 -14.10
C SER A 84 -26.49 -9.76 -13.58
N LEU A 85 -26.74 -8.81 -14.49
CA LEU A 85 -27.20 -7.45 -14.18
C LEU A 85 -28.56 -7.18 -14.81
N GLN A 86 -29.33 -6.29 -14.19
CA GLN A 86 -30.59 -5.81 -14.74
C GLN A 86 -30.36 -4.60 -15.65
N ALA A 87 -30.87 -4.67 -16.87
CA ALA A 87 -30.85 -3.60 -17.86
C ALA A 87 -31.91 -2.52 -17.59
N VAL A 88 -31.85 -1.42 -18.34
CA VAL A 88 -32.78 -0.27 -18.20
C VAL A 88 -34.23 -0.61 -18.56
N ASP A 89 -34.46 -1.72 -19.25
CA ASP A 89 -35.77 -2.26 -19.60
C ASP A 89 -36.19 -3.47 -18.71
N ASP A 90 -35.69 -3.47 -17.47
CA ASP A 90 -35.87 -4.50 -16.43
C ASP A 90 -35.39 -5.92 -16.78
N ARG A 91 -34.86 -6.17 -17.99
CA ARG A 91 -34.39 -7.49 -18.41
C ARG A 91 -33.08 -7.86 -17.73
N TRP A 92 -32.98 -9.12 -17.31
CA TRP A 92 -31.73 -9.70 -16.80
C TRP A 92 -30.81 -10.10 -17.96
N GLN A 93 -29.55 -9.66 -17.89
CA GLN A 93 -28.50 -10.01 -18.84
C GLN A 93 -27.28 -10.58 -18.08
N THR A 94 -26.88 -11.80 -18.45
CA THR A 94 -25.73 -12.48 -17.85
C THR A 94 -24.42 -11.96 -18.43
N VAL A 95 -23.58 -11.39 -17.57
CA VAL A 95 -22.28 -10.80 -17.91
C VAL A 95 -21.19 -11.87 -17.92
N VAL A 96 -21.20 -12.75 -16.91
CA VAL A 96 -20.22 -13.83 -16.70
C VAL A 96 -20.97 -15.13 -16.40
N ARG A 97 -20.49 -16.26 -16.91
CA ARG A 97 -21.01 -17.61 -16.61
C ARG A 97 -19.89 -18.61 -16.33
N ASP A 98 -20.17 -19.59 -15.47
CA ASP A 98 -19.33 -20.74 -15.14
C ASP A 98 -17.87 -20.38 -14.74
N ALA A 99 -17.68 -19.24 -14.08
CA ALA A 99 -16.36 -18.73 -13.74
C ALA A 99 -15.86 -19.34 -12.41
N ARG A 100 -14.61 -19.84 -12.42
CA ARG A 100 -13.96 -20.40 -11.24
C ARG A 100 -13.09 -19.33 -10.56
N PRO A 101 -13.35 -18.95 -9.30
CA PRO A 101 -12.52 -18.00 -8.57
C PRO A 101 -11.15 -18.62 -8.27
N GLY A 102 -10.08 -17.91 -8.63
CA GLY A 102 -8.71 -18.38 -8.46
C GLY A 102 -7.91 -17.49 -7.53
N PHE A 103 -7.09 -18.12 -6.68
CA PHE A 103 -5.96 -17.49 -5.99
C PHE A 103 -4.72 -18.37 -6.17
N SER A 104 -3.55 -17.76 -6.30
CA SER A 104 -2.24 -18.40 -6.16
C SER A 104 -1.38 -17.63 -5.18
N ILE A 105 -0.50 -18.35 -4.47
CA ILE A 105 0.39 -17.80 -3.46
C ILE A 105 1.83 -18.23 -3.73
N VAL A 106 2.78 -17.37 -3.36
CA VAL A 106 4.18 -17.73 -3.19
C VAL A 106 4.60 -17.34 -1.79
N THR A 107 5.17 -18.29 -1.03
CA THR A 107 5.60 -18.11 0.37
C THR A 107 7.08 -18.42 0.50
N ALA A 108 7.81 -17.64 1.31
CA ALA A 108 9.21 -17.87 1.67
C ALA A 108 9.50 -17.38 3.10
N ILE A 109 10.77 -17.43 3.52
CA ILE A 109 11.18 -17.14 4.90
C ILE A 109 11.53 -15.65 5.07
N ARG A 110 10.70 -14.93 5.85
CA ARG A 110 10.95 -13.58 6.39
C ARG A 110 12.22 -13.58 7.25
N ARG A 111 13.09 -12.60 7.04
CA ARG A 111 14.34 -12.39 7.78
C ARG A 111 14.45 -10.96 8.32
N ILE A 112 15.03 -10.79 9.51
CA ILE A 112 15.51 -9.48 9.99
C ILE A 112 16.72 -9.04 9.16
N THR A 113 16.85 -7.74 8.90
CA THR A 113 17.97 -7.17 8.14
C THR A 113 19.06 -6.55 9.00
N ASN A 114 20.27 -6.41 8.43
CA ASN A 114 21.35 -5.61 9.01
C ASN A 114 20.88 -4.19 9.34
N GLN A 115 20.02 -3.60 8.51
CA GLN A 115 19.50 -2.24 8.65
C GLN A 115 18.72 -2.03 9.94
N GLN A 116 18.12 -3.11 10.47
CA GLN A 116 17.41 -3.12 11.75
C GLN A 116 18.32 -3.52 12.92
N LEU A 117 19.27 -4.43 12.68
CA LEU A 117 20.24 -4.89 13.68
C LEU A 117 21.25 -3.79 14.05
N ASP A 118 21.72 -2.98 13.10
CA ASP A 118 22.74 -1.95 13.34
C ASP A 118 22.25 -0.86 14.33
N PRO A 119 21.04 -0.28 14.22
CA PRO A 119 20.47 0.58 15.27
C PRO A 119 20.37 -0.08 16.64
N LEU A 120 19.92 -1.34 16.71
CA LEU A 120 19.79 -2.09 17.96
C LEU A 120 21.17 -2.33 18.62
N ASN A 121 22.18 -2.68 17.83
CA ASN A 121 23.57 -2.82 18.27
C ASN A 121 24.15 -1.47 18.76
N LYS A 122 23.91 -0.36 18.03
CA LYS A 122 24.30 1.01 18.44
C LYS A 122 23.65 1.41 19.78
N LEU A 123 22.42 0.97 20.02
CA LEU A 123 21.68 1.17 21.27
C LEU A 123 22.10 0.23 22.42
N GLY A 124 23.01 -0.72 22.17
CA GLY A 124 23.42 -1.73 23.16
C GLY A 124 22.34 -2.77 23.48
N VAL A 125 21.30 -2.89 22.63
CA VAL A 125 20.26 -3.90 22.79
C VAL A 125 20.88 -5.27 22.53
N LYS A 126 20.83 -6.15 23.54
CA LYS A 126 21.26 -7.53 23.38
C LYS A 126 20.34 -8.24 22.38
N ILE A 127 20.86 -8.58 21.20
CA ILE A 127 20.11 -9.38 20.23
C ILE A 127 19.87 -10.78 20.80
N THR A 128 18.61 -11.19 20.88
CA THR A 128 18.14 -12.52 21.30
C THR A 128 17.12 -13.03 20.28
N PRO A 129 16.70 -14.31 20.33
CA PRO A 129 15.65 -14.82 19.46
C PRO A 129 14.36 -13.98 19.56
N GLU A 130 13.99 -13.53 20.76
CA GLU A 130 12.78 -12.73 20.99
C GLU A 130 12.85 -11.37 20.28
N VAL A 131 14.02 -10.69 20.32
CA VAL A 131 14.24 -9.42 19.61
C VAL A 131 14.16 -9.60 18.10
N ILE A 132 14.61 -10.75 17.58
CA ILE A 132 14.50 -11.08 16.14
C ILE A 132 13.05 -11.42 15.77
N GLU A 133 12.35 -12.19 16.61
CA GLU A 133 10.93 -12.53 16.41
C GLU A 133 10.02 -11.29 16.45
N GLU A 134 10.37 -10.26 17.21
CA GLU A 134 9.68 -8.96 17.21
C GLU A 134 10.04 -8.12 15.98
N ALA A 135 11.32 -7.78 15.81
CA ALA A 135 11.74 -6.76 14.83
C ALA A 135 11.66 -7.23 13.36
N LYS A 136 11.80 -8.54 13.06
CA LYS A 136 11.82 -9.02 11.66
C LYS A 136 10.56 -8.67 10.86
N TRP A 137 9.40 -8.47 11.51
CA TRP A 137 8.15 -8.25 10.77
C TRP A 137 8.15 -6.91 10.03
N ASP A 138 8.89 -5.92 10.54
CA ASP A 138 9.09 -4.59 9.99
C ASP A 138 10.25 -4.51 8.96
N ALA A 139 10.77 -5.64 8.50
CA ALA A 139 11.88 -5.71 7.54
C ALA A 139 11.52 -5.10 6.18
N PHE A 140 12.43 -4.30 5.63
CA PHE A 140 12.26 -3.59 4.36
C PHE A 140 13.12 -4.20 3.23
N TRP A 141 14.41 -4.36 3.50
CA TRP A 141 15.42 -4.90 2.58
C TRP A 141 15.57 -6.43 2.63
N ASP A 142 14.46 -7.15 2.89
CA ASP A 142 14.39 -8.62 2.84
C ASP A 142 13.54 -9.09 1.66
N ALA A 143 14.12 -9.12 0.45
CA ALA A 143 13.49 -9.70 -0.74
C ALA A 143 13.43 -11.26 -0.67
N PRO A 144 12.32 -11.89 -0.23
CA PRO A 144 12.33 -13.28 0.26
C PRO A 144 12.44 -14.33 -0.85
N LEU A 145 12.18 -13.94 -2.10
CA LEU A 145 12.24 -14.81 -3.28
C LEU A 145 13.58 -14.70 -4.03
N GLN A 146 14.46 -13.79 -3.61
CA GLN A 146 15.73 -13.54 -4.25
C GLN A 146 16.77 -14.61 -3.89
N LEU A 147 17.19 -15.35 -4.92
CA LEU A 147 18.21 -16.41 -4.85
C LEU A 147 19.63 -15.93 -5.23
N SER A 148 19.83 -14.62 -5.37
CA SER A 148 21.15 -14.02 -5.68
C SER A 148 22.19 -14.32 -4.59
N PRO A 149 23.48 -14.46 -4.93
CA PRO A 149 24.53 -14.61 -3.93
C PRO A 149 24.68 -13.34 -3.06
N PRO A 150 25.13 -13.46 -1.80
CA PRO A 150 25.47 -12.33 -0.95
C PRO A 150 26.46 -11.39 -1.62
N GLY A 151 26.32 -10.08 -1.42
CA GLY A 151 27.20 -9.07 -2.02
C GLY A 151 26.99 -8.85 -3.52
N SER A 152 26.07 -9.56 -4.18
CA SER A 152 25.56 -9.11 -5.49
C SER A 152 24.92 -7.72 -5.35
N PRO A 153 25.07 -6.80 -6.33
CA PRO A 153 24.54 -5.44 -6.24
C PRO A 153 23.07 -5.37 -5.85
N SER A 154 22.26 -6.31 -6.37
CA SER A 154 20.84 -6.48 -6.11
C SER A 154 20.47 -6.82 -4.66
N ASN A 155 21.41 -6.91 -3.72
CA ASN A 155 21.14 -7.00 -2.29
C ASN A 155 21.19 -5.62 -1.58
N GLY A 156 21.52 -4.54 -2.29
CA GLY A 156 21.67 -3.19 -1.74
C GLY A 156 23.05 -2.86 -1.16
N GLY A 157 23.08 -2.00 -0.14
CA GLY A 157 24.30 -1.72 0.63
C GLY A 157 24.65 -2.86 1.60
N PRO A 158 25.87 -2.90 2.17
CA PRO A 158 26.25 -3.96 3.11
C PRO A 158 25.40 -3.96 4.41
N SER A 159 24.86 -2.80 4.79
CA SER A 159 23.88 -2.64 5.88
C SER A 159 22.42 -2.86 5.45
N SER A 160 22.13 -3.12 4.17
CA SER A 160 20.75 -3.32 3.70
C SER A 160 20.20 -4.74 3.97
N PRO A 161 20.82 -5.85 3.52
CA PRO A 161 20.18 -7.17 3.50
C PRO A 161 20.20 -7.90 4.86
N PRO A 162 19.55 -9.07 4.96
CA PRO A 162 19.78 -10.01 6.06
C PRO A 162 21.26 -10.40 6.27
N PRO A 163 21.67 -10.72 7.51
CA PRO A 163 23.00 -11.26 7.79
C PRO A 163 23.35 -12.46 6.90
N ALA A 164 24.48 -12.38 6.19
CA ALA A 164 24.87 -13.40 5.21
C ALA A 164 25.05 -14.80 5.84
N GLU A 165 25.68 -14.87 7.01
CA GLU A 165 25.87 -16.11 7.79
C GLU A 165 24.61 -16.57 8.56
N GLY A 166 23.50 -15.83 8.47
CA GLY A 166 22.32 -16.00 9.32
C GLY A 166 22.55 -15.48 10.75
N ILE A 167 21.55 -15.63 11.62
CA ILE A 167 21.63 -15.18 13.02
C ILE A 167 20.61 -15.91 13.91
N LEU A 168 21.06 -16.51 15.03
CA LEU A 168 20.20 -17.09 16.09
C LEU A 168 19.03 -17.99 15.62
N GLY A 169 19.25 -18.78 14.56
CA GLY A 169 18.25 -19.68 13.97
C GLY A 169 17.61 -19.16 12.67
N GLN A 170 17.78 -17.88 12.35
CA GLN A 170 17.51 -17.36 11.00
C GLN A 170 18.49 -17.99 9.99
N PRO A 171 18.01 -18.59 8.89
CA PRO A 171 18.89 -19.20 7.89
C PRO A 171 19.74 -18.16 7.13
N PRO A 172 20.94 -18.56 6.65
CA PRO A 172 21.86 -17.70 5.91
C PRO A 172 21.33 -17.26 4.53
N LEU A 173 22.17 -16.49 3.83
CA LEU A 173 22.08 -16.19 2.40
C LEU A 173 23.23 -16.91 1.64
N PRO A 174 23.06 -17.27 0.35
CA PRO A 174 21.87 -17.09 -0.47
C PRO A 174 20.71 -17.96 0.00
N ARG A 175 19.49 -17.51 -0.26
CA ARG A 175 18.27 -18.28 0.03
C ARG A 175 18.26 -19.56 -0.81
N GLN A 176 17.77 -20.66 -0.25
CA GLN A 176 17.63 -21.92 -0.98
C GLN A 176 16.29 -21.97 -1.73
N ALA A 177 16.28 -22.55 -2.93
CA ALA A 177 15.05 -22.66 -3.74
C ALA A 177 13.93 -23.51 -3.09
N ASN A 178 14.24 -24.28 -2.04
CA ASN A 178 13.28 -25.05 -1.24
C ASN A 178 12.59 -24.23 -0.13
N GLU A 179 13.08 -23.02 0.17
CA GLU A 179 12.40 -22.03 1.02
C GLU A 179 11.15 -21.48 0.31
N ILE A 180 11.25 -21.30 -1.01
CA ILE A 180 10.19 -20.78 -1.87
C ILE A 180 9.19 -21.89 -2.17
N ARG A 181 7.93 -21.70 -1.77
CA ARG A 181 6.83 -22.62 -2.05
C ARG A 181 5.72 -21.91 -2.82
N ARG A 182 5.13 -22.62 -3.77
CA ARG A 182 4.06 -22.13 -4.64
C ARG A 182 2.82 -23.00 -4.46
N ALA A 183 1.64 -22.40 -4.38
CA ALA A 183 0.38 -23.14 -4.32
C ALA A 183 -0.76 -22.36 -5.00
N THR A 184 -1.79 -23.09 -5.39
CA THR A 184 -3.07 -22.57 -5.87
C THR A 184 -4.17 -22.90 -4.87
N LEU A 185 -5.26 -22.15 -4.88
CA LEU A 185 -6.44 -22.42 -4.07
C LEU A 185 -7.01 -23.81 -4.38
N HIS A 186 -7.16 -24.64 -3.34
CA HIS A 186 -7.94 -25.88 -3.37
C HIS A 186 -8.89 -25.96 -2.17
N PHE A 187 -9.89 -26.82 -2.26
CA PHE A 187 -10.81 -27.13 -1.17
C PHE A 187 -10.68 -28.60 -0.77
N THR A 188 -10.88 -28.88 0.52
CA THR A 188 -11.02 -30.27 1.01
C THR A 188 -12.49 -30.68 1.11
N GLN A 189 -13.32 -29.86 1.75
CA GLN A 189 -14.78 -29.96 1.75
C GLN A 189 -15.37 -28.54 1.86
N PRO A 190 -15.94 -27.96 0.79
CA PRO A 190 -16.50 -26.60 0.85
C PRO A 190 -17.77 -26.57 1.70
N GLN A 191 -17.80 -25.72 2.73
CA GLN A 191 -19.01 -25.45 3.52
C GLN A 191 -19.41 -23.99 3.34
N CYS A 192 -20.65 -23.76 2.89
CA CYS A 192 -21.16 -22.42 2.65
C CYS A 192 -21.84 -21.84 3.91
N ALA A 193 -21.64 -20.55 4.16
CA ALA A 193 -22.39 -19.76 5.14
C ALA A 193 -22.68 -18.37 4.58
N VAL A 194 -23.81 -17.77 4.97
CA VAL A 194 -24.22 -16.43 4.54
C VAL A 194 -24.45 -15.54 5.76
N THR A 195 -23.92 -14.32 5.72
CA THR A 195 -24.07 -13.31 6.76
C THR A 195 -24.51 -11.96 6.19
N SER A 196 -25.13 -11.13 7.03
CA SER A 196 -25.56 -9.77 6.68
C SER A 196 -25.06 -8.76 7.72
N ASP A 197 -24.49 -7.65 7.27
CA ASP A 197 -23.98 -6.57 8.13
C ASP A 197 -24.25 -5.21 7.47
N GLY A 198 -25.14 -4.42 8.06
CA GLY A 198 -25.51 -3.09 7.56
C GLY A 198 -26.07 -3.12 6.12
N ALA A 199 -25.27 -2.62 5.18
CA ALA A 199 -25.55 -2.57 3.74
C ALA A 199 -24.78 -3.64 2.95
N ARG A 200 -24.35 -4.72 3.63
CA ARG A 200 -23.49 -5.77 3.08
C ARG A 200 -24.13 -7.16 3.24
N LEU A 201 -23.87 -8.03 2.27
CA LEU A 201 -24.17 -9.45 2.37
C LEU A 201 -22.92 -10.24 1.93
N THR A 202 -22.47 -11.14 2.81
CA THR A 202 -21.25 -11.94 2.60
C THR A 202 -21.62 -13.42 2.46
N VAL A 203 -21.07 -14.08 1.44
CA VAL A 203 -21.09 -15.54 1.28
C VAL A 203 -19.69 -16.06 1.53
N ALA A 204 -19.52 -16.98 2.47
CA ALA A 204 -18.24 -17.58 2.81
C ALA A 204 -18.24 -19.09 2.56
N PHE A 205 -17.20 -19.58 1.90
CA PHE A 205 -16.90 -21.00 1.67
C PHE A 205 -15.68 -21.40 2.51
N SER A 206 -15.89 -22.09 3.63
CA SER A 206 -14.81 -22.62 4.46
C SER A 206 -14.25 -23.93 3.88
N GLY A 207 -13.14 -24.42 4.45
CA GLY A 207 -12.42 -25.58 3.92
C GLY A 207 -11.45 -25.23 2.78
N ALA A 208 -11.17 -23.93 2.61
CA ALA A 208 -10.23 -23.39 1.63
C ALA A 208 -8.78 -23.51 2.13
N GLU A 209 -7.90 -23.98 1.25
CA GLU A 209 -6.47 -24.11 1.51
C GLU A 209 -5.67 -23.41 0.41
N LEU A 210 -4.59 -22.72 0.81
CA LEU A 210 -3.70 -21.99 -0.09
C LEU A 210 -2.25 -22.16 0.40
N GLY A 211 -1.68 -23.32 0.10
CA GLY A 211 -0.32 -23.70 0.53
C GLY A 211 -0.21 -23.88 2.05
N LEU A 212 0.48 -22.94 2.71
CA LEU A 212 0.60 -22.93 4.18
C LEU A 212 -0.63 -22.34 4.89
N PHE A 213 -1.56 -21.73 4.15
CA PHE A 213 -2.71 -20.99 4.68
C PHE A 213 -3.99 -21.83 4.66
N ARG A 214 -4.81 -21.71 5.70
CA ARG A 214 -6.09 -22.42 5.90
C ARG A 214 -7.18 -21.45 6.33
N GLY A 215 -8.36 -21.54 5.73
CA GLY A 215 -9.46 -20.60 6.03
C GLY A 215 -10.66 -20.73 5.10
N ARG A 216 -11.06 -19.60 4.49
CA ARG A 216 -12.27 -19.44 3.68
C ARG A 216 -12.03 -18.56 2.46
N LEU A 217 -12.69 -18.89 1.36
CA LEU A 217 -12.96 -17.94 0.27
C LEU A 217 -14.28 -17.23 0.59
N GLN A 218 -14.32 -15.90 0.54
CA GLN A 218 -15.56 -15.15 0.76
C GLN A 218 -15.84 -14.11 -0.32
N PHE A 219 -17.12 -13.81 -0.52
CA PHE A 219 -17.65 -12.85 -1.48
C PHE A 219 -18.60 -11.89 -0.77
N THR A 220 -18.28 -10.60 -0.76
CA THR A 220 -19.13 -9.55 -0.19
C THR A 220 -19.72 -8.68 -1.29
N VAL A 221 -21.03 -8.50 -1.29
CA VAL A 221 -21.74 -7.51 -2.13
C VAL A 221 -22.24 -6.34 -1.28
N PHE A 222 -22.32 -5.16 -1.88
CA PHE A 222 -22.61 -3.90 -1.18
C PHE A 222 -23.81 -3.20 -1.82
N ARG A 223 -24.85 -2.91 -1.03
CA ARG A 223 -26.03 -2.18 -1.50
C ARG A 223 -25.65 -0.77 -1.95
N GLY A 224 -26.02 -0.42 -3.17
CA GLY A 224 -25.67 0.84 -3.82
C GLY A 224 -24.43 0.80 -4.71
N ALA A 225 -23.76 -0.35 -4.88
CA ALA A 225 -22.72 -0.53 -5.89
C ALA A 225 -22.72 -1.93 -6.52
N GLY A 226 -22.34 -2.02 -7.80
CA GLY A 226 -22.05 -3.29 -8.49
C GLY A 226 -20.78 -3.98 -7.97
N LEU A 227 -20.05 -3.35 -7.04
CA LEU A 227 -18.80 -3.85 -6.48
C LEU A 227 -19.00 -5.20 -5.77
N ILE A 228 -18.17 -6.17 -6.12
CA ILE A 228 -18.06 -7.47 -5.47
C ILE A 228 -16.64 -7.57 -4.90
N LYS A 229 -16.51 -7.81 -3.59
CA LYS A 229 -15.21 -8.11 -2.95
C LYS A 229 -15.04 -9.62 -2.85
N GLN A 230 -14.15 -10.20 -3.66
CA GLN A 230 -13.68 -11.57 -3.51
C GLN A 230 -12.44 -11.57 -2.61
N GLU A 231 -12.43 -12.37 -1.55
CA GLU A 231 -11.36 -12.35 -0.56
C GLU A 231 -11.01 -13.78 -0.12
N MET A 232 -9.73 -14.16 -0.22
CA MET A 232 -9.22 -15.35 0.46
C MET A 232 -8.79 -14.93 1.86
N VAL A 233 -9.53 -15.38 2.87
CA VAL A 233 -9.29 -15.04 4.27
C VAL A 233 -8.80 -16.28 5.00
N ALA A 234 -7.53 -16.28 5.35
CA ALA A 234 -6.87 -17.49 5.85
C ALA A 234 -5.69 -17.16 6.77
N LYS A 235 -5.40 -18.06 7.70
CA LYS A 235 -4.26 -17.95 8.61
C LYS A 235 -3.23 -19.05 8.35
N THR A 236 -2.01 -18.84 8.83
CA THR A 236 -1.00 -19.88 8.97
C THR A 236 -0.40 -19.83 10.37
N ASP A 237 -0.07 -20.98 10.93
CA ASP A 237 0.63 -21.09 12.23
C ASP A 237 2.14 -21.36 12.02
N ALA A 238 2.63 -21.26 10.79
CA ALA A 238 4.05 -21.41 10.45
C ALA A 238 4.86 -20.14 10.81
N PRO A 239 6.07 -20.27 11.38
CA PRO A 239 6.91 -19.13 11.75
C PRO A 239 7.53 -18.44 10.52
N SER A 240 7.83 -17.15 10.66
CA SER A 240 8.62 -16.37 9.69
C SER A 240 8.10 -16.43 8.24
N VAL A 241 6.79 -16.42 8.01
CA VAL A 241 6.27 -16.43 6.64
C VAL A 241 6.27 -15.01 6.06
N ALA A 242 6.96 -14.85 4.92
CA ALA A 242 6.72 -13.77 3.97
C ALA A 242 5.98 -14.31 2.74
N TYR A 243 5.07 -13.55 2.13
CA TYR A 243 4.28 -14.05 1.00
C TYR A 243 3.78 -12.97 0.03
N LYS A 244 3.44 -13.39 -1.19
CA LYS A 244 2.69 -12.60 -2.20
C LYS A 244 1.54 -13.43 -2.76
N TYR A 245 0.49 -12.79 -3.28
CA TYR A 245 -0.63 -13.48 -3.93
C TYR A 245 -0.97 -12.92 -5.32
N ASP A 246 -1.60 -13.76 -6.12
CA ASP A 246 -2.29 -13.39 -7.36
C ASP A 246 -3.73 -13.88 -7.25
N ALA A 247 -4.68 -13.19 -7.90
CA ALA A 247 -6.10 -13.51 -7.82
C ALA A 247 -6.80 -13.25 -9.16
N GLY A 248 -7.90 -13.96 -9.44
CA GLY A 248 -8.65 -13.74 -10.68
C GLY A 248 -9.86 -14.64 -10.87
N LEU A 249 -10.38 -14.63 -12.09
CA LEU A 249 -11.38 -15.56 -12.60
C LEU A 249 -10.76 -16.47 -13.66
N SER A 250 -11.22 -17.72 -13.70
CA SER A 250 -10.68 -18.76 -14.58
C SER A 250 -11.76 -19.65 -15.18
N GLY A 251 -11.45 -20.31 -16.30
CA GLY A 251 -12.41 -21.12 -17.03
C GLY A 251 -13.53 -20.31 -17.70
N LEU A 252 -13.29 -19.03 -18.00
CA LEU A 252 -14.23 -18.17 -18.71
C LEU A 252 -14.37 -18.61 -20.16
N PRO A 253 -15.56 -18.62 -20.77
CA PRO A 253 -15.74 -19.04 -22.16
C PRO A 253 -15.10 -18.04 -23.13
N ILE A 254 -14.56 -18.54 -24.25
CA ILE A 254 -14.22 -17.74 -25.44
C ILE A 254 -15.39 -17.81 -26.44
N ASP A 255 -15.79 -16.66 -26.94
CA ASP A 255 -16.76 -16.44 -28.03
C ASP A 255 -16.26 -15.29 -28.96
N ASP A 256 -16.98 -15.01 -30.05
CA ASP A 256 -16.64 -13.97 -31.05
C ASP A 256 -16.62 -12.52 -30.49
N ARG A 257 -16.95 -12.34 -29.20
CA ARG A 257 -16.96 -11.07 -28.47
C ARG A 257 -15.94 -11.04 -27.33
N SER A 258 -15.23 -12.15 -27.09
CA SER A 258 -14.37 -12.33 -25.93
C SER A 258 -13.00 -11.69 -26.13
N GLN A 259 -12.66 -10.74 -25.27
CA GLN A 259 -11.35 -10.10 -25.24
C GLN A 259 -10.98 -9.67 -23.82
N VAL A 260 -9.68 -9.47 -23.59
CA VAL A 260 -9.20 -8.72 -22.42
C VAL A 260 -8.74 -7.32 -22.84
N LYS A 261 -9.07 -6.29 -22.05
CA LYS A 261 -8.71 -4.88 -22.28
C LYS A 261 -8.03 -4.26 -21.06
N TRP A 262 -7.15 -3.30 -21.31
CA TRP A 262 -6.53 -2.42 -20.30
C TRP A 262 -6.13 -1.06 -20.92
N ARG A 263 -5.82 -0.07 -20.08
CA ARG A 263 -4.97 1.07 -20.47
C ARG A 263 -3.51 0.65 -20.28
N ASP A 264 -2.64 0.81 -21.27
CA ASP A 264 -1.20 0.64 -21.06
C ASP A 264 -0.61 1.79 -20.21
N VAL A 265 0.69 1.72 -19.89
CA VAL A 265 1.39 2.74 -19.08
C VAL A 265 1.46 4.14 -19.72
N SER A 266 1.09 4.29 -21.00
CA SER A 266 0.90 5.59 -21.66
C SER A 266 -0.55 6.09 -21.64
N GLY A 267 -1.46 5.32 -21.02
CA GLY A 267 -2.89 5.59 -20.94
C GLY A 267 -3.69 5.12 -22.17
N VAL A 268 -3.05 4.48 -23.16
CA VAL A 268 -3.68 4.08 -24.41
C VAL A 268 -4.47 2.78 -24.24
N TRP A 269 -5.69 2.73 -24.77
CA TRP A 269 -6.53 1.54 -24.77
C TRP A 269 -5.95 0.45 -25.68
N THR A 270 -5.72 -0.72 -25.10
CA THR A 270 -5.20 -1.91 -25.80
C THR A 270 -5.81 -3.19 -25.23
N GLY A 271 -5.52 -4.34 -25.83
CA GLY A 271 -6.15 -5.61 -25.45
C GLY A 271 -5.64 -6.82 -26.20
N ASN A 272 -6.23 -7.99 -25.92
CA ASN A 272 -6.02 -9.23 -26.65
C ASN A 272 -7.37 -9.91 -26.96
N LEU A 273 -7.61 -10.19 -28.25
CA LEU A 273 -8.82 -10.82 -28.80
C LEU A 273 -8.82 -12.37 -28.69
N LEU A 274 -7.89 -12.95 -27.93
CA LEU A 274 -7.78 -14.37 -27.55
C LEU A 274 -7.65 -15.39 -28.71
N GLY A 275 -7.70 -14.98 -29.97
CA GLY A 275 -7.51 -15.83 -31.16
C GLY A 275 -6.09 -16.38 -31.40
N GLY A 276 -5.14 -16.12 -30.49
CA GLY A 276 -3.80 -16.72 -30.53
C GLY A 276 -3.77 -18.17 -30.03
N GLY A 277 -2.60 -18.79 -30.00
CA GLY A 277 -2.43 -20.11 -29.38
C GLY A 277 -2.53 -20.08 -27.84
N ARG A 278 -2.81 -21.24 -27.24
CA ARG A 278 -2.77 -21.46 -25.77
C ARG A 278 -1.49 -20.90 -25.13
N ASN A 279 -1.63 -20.18 -24.01
CA ASN A 279 -0.48 -19.68 -23.26
C ASN A 279 0.09 -20.76 -22.31
N ALA A 280 1.42 -20.79 -22.13
CA ALA A 280 2.08 -21.73 -21.22
C ALA A 280 1.85 -21.42 -19.73
N GLY A 281 1.53 -20.17 -19.41
CA GLY A 281 1.24 -19.65 -18.07
C GLY A 281 0.60 -18.26 -18.16
N PRO A 282 0.32 -17.60 -17.02
CA PRO A 282 -0.16 -16.22 -17.01
C PRO A 282 0.77 -15.29 -17.79
N VAL A 283 0.20 -14.44 -18.64
CA VAL A 283 0.89 -13.37 -19.36
C VAL A 283 0.76 -12.09 -18.52
N PRO A 284 1.86 -11.54 -17.96
CA PRO A 284 1.82 -10.27 -17.24
C PRO A 284 1.40 -9.10 -18.14
N VAL A 285 0.72 -8.12 -17.55
CA VAL A 285 0.21 -6.93 -18.23
C VAL A 285 0.58 -5.69 -17.42
N GLN A 286 1.39 -4.80 -18.01
CA GLN A 286 1.64 -3.44 -17.52
C GLN A 286 0.45 -2.55 -17.84
N SER A 287 -0.61 -2.73 -17.06
CA SER A 287 -1.82 -1.91 -17.06
C SER A 287 -1.61 -0.70 -16.17
N ALA A 288 -1.90 0.51 -16.67
CA ALA A 288 -2.07 1.66 -15.81
C ALA A 288 -3.18 1.40 -14.78
N ASN A 289 -3.00 1.94 -13.57
CA ASN A 289 -3.96 1.86 -12.48
C ASN A 289 -4.31 0.42 -12.01
N ARG A 290 -3.49 -0.58 -12.39
CA ARG A 290 -3.59 -1.99 -11.95
C ARG A 290 -4.91 -2.66 -12.36
N LEU A 291 -5.47 -2.23 -13.49
CA LEU A 291 -6.82 -2.55 -13.95
C LEU A 291 -6.84 -3.34 -15.26
N ILE A 292 -7.66 -4.39 -15.30
CA ILE A 292 -7.92 -5.21 -16.49
C ILE A 292 -9.41 -5.59 -16.54
N ALA A 293 -9.99 -5.62 -17.73
CA ALA A 293 -11.37 -6.07 -17.94
C ALA A 293 -11.44 -7.22 -18.95
N GLY A 294 -12.33 -8.16 -18.69
CA GLY A 294 -12.77 -9.16 -19.68
C GLY A 294 -14.10 -8.71 -20.29
N GLU A 295 -14.19 -8.67 -21.62
CA GLU A 295 -15.45 -8.53 -22.36
C GLU A 295 -15.98 -9.89 -22.80
N PHE A 296 -17.30 -9.99 -22.95
CA PHE A 296 -18.04 -11.18 -23.39
C PHE A 296 -19.25 -10.73 -24.23
N ALA A 297 -19.97 -11.66 -24.86
CA ALA A 297 -21.22 -11.34 -25.55
C ALA A 297 -22.30 -10.66 -24.67
N GLY A 298 -22.23 -10.85 -23.33
CA GLY A 298 -23.21 -10.32 -22.37
C GLY A 298 -22.79 -9.05 -21.60
N GLY A 299 -21.63 -8.47 -21.86
CA GLY A 299 -21.12 -7.30 -21.14
C GLY A 299 -19.61 -7.40 -20.85
N SER A 300 -19.16 -6.84 -19.73
CA SER A 300 -17.76 -6.93 -19.29
C SER A 300 -17.63 -6.95 -17.76
N ILE A 301 -16.47 -7.37 -17.26
CA ILE A 301 -16.14 -7.32 -15.83
C ILE A 301 -14.71 -6.80 -15.62
N ALA A 302 -14.59 -5.69 -14.88
CA ALA A 302 -13.30 -5.14 -14.49
C ALA A 302 -12.81 -5.78 -13.18
N LEU A 303 -11.53 -6.17 -13.14
CA LEU A 303 -10.85 -6.76 -11.99
C LEU A 303 -9.72 -5.83 -11.55
N PHE A 304 -9.64 -5.56 -10.25
CA PHE A 304 -8.66 -4.64 -9.66
C PHE A 304 -8.34 -4.97 -8.20
N PRO A 305 -7.13 -4.61 -7.72
CA PRO A 305 -6.76 -4.79 -6.31
C PRO A 305 -7.40 -3.70 -5.43
N PRO A 306 -7.37 -3.84 -4.09
CA PRO A 306 -7.45 -2.65 -3.24
C PRO A 306 -6.26 -1.73 -3.56
N PRO A 307 -6.41 -0.40 -3.58
CA PRO A 307 -5.35 0.49 -4.05
C PRO A 307 -4.11 0.41 -3.16
N HIS A 308 -4.27 0.57 -1.85
CA HIS A 308 -3.13 0.79 -0.94
C HIS A 308 -2.63 -0.48 -0.23
N THR A 309 -3.55 -1.36 0.20
CA THR A 309 -3.19 -2.63 0.86
C THR A 309 -2.56 -3.67 -0.07
N PHE A 310 -2.51 -3.41 -1.39
CA PHE A 310 -1.88 -4.29 -2.38
C PHE A 310 -0.35 -4.15 -2.50
N PHE A 311 0.24 -3.13 -1.86
CA PHE A 311 1.67 -2.81 -1.96
C PHE A 311 2.37 -2.80 -0.61
N TRP A 312 3.27 -3.77 -0.39
CA TRP A 312 4.41 -3.57 0.52
C TRP A 312 5.27 -2.39 0.02
N ALA A 313 6.08 -1.82 0.91
CA ALA A 313 6.93 -0.72 0.52
C ALA A 313 8.06 -1.22 -0.39
N ARG A 314 8.44 -0.34 -1.31
CA ARG A 314 9.58 -0.41 -2.21
C ARG A 314 10.23 0.97 -2.15
N GLU A 315 11.50 1.09 -2.48
CA GLU A 315 12.12 2.40 -2.77
C GLU A 315 11.85 2.85 -4.23
N MET A 316 11.17 2.02 -5.04
CA MET A 316 10.75 2.35 -6.42
C MET A 316 9.27 2.04 -6.68
N SER A 317 8.62 2.86 -7.51
CA SER A 317 7.17 2.84 -7.80
C SER A 317 6.79 2.15 -9.11
N PHE A 318 7.77 1.61 -9.86
CA PHE A 318 7.59 1.09 -11.22
C PHE A 318 6.42 0.11 -11.36
N ASN A 319 5.70 0.18 -12.47
CA ASN A 319 4.65 -0.76 -12.84
C ASN A 319 5.25 -2.12 -13.25
N LEU A 320 5.29 -3.08 -12.32
CA LEU A 320 5.82 -4.43 -12.56
C LEU A 320 4.80 -5.39 -13.21
N GLY A 321 3.71 -4.86 -13.79
CA GLY A 321 2.71 -5.62 -14.53
C GLY A 321 1.60 -6.22 -13.65
N TYR A 322 0.85 -5.40 -12.93
CA TYR A 322 -0.06 -5.85 -11.87
C TYR A 322 -1.35 -6.54 -12.32
N SER A 323 -1.57 -6.68 -13.62
CA SER A 323 -2.65 -7.51 -14.20
C SER A 323 -2.07 -8.70 -14.98
N TRP A 324 -2.91 -9.70 -15.29
CA TRP A 324 -2.55 -10.83 -16.14
C TRP A 324 -3.75 -11.41 -16.89
N TYR A 325 -3.49 -12.10 -18.00
CA TYR A 325 -4.45 -12.98 -18.67
C TYR A 325 -3.78 -14.29 -19.11
N ARG A 326 -4.58 -15.30 -19.47
CA ARG A 326 -4.11 -16.59 -19.99
C ARG A 326 -5.21 -17.22 -20.85
N LYS A 327 -4.94 -17.47 -22.15
CA LYS A 327 -5.75 -18.39 -22.95
C LYS A 327 -5.44 -19.81 -22.48
N ASP A 328 -6.42 -20.48 -21.89
CA ASP A 328 -6.27 -21.78 -21.22
C ASP A 328 -6.29 -22.94 -22.22
N ASP A 329 -7.18 -22.85 -23.20
CA ASP A 329 -7.37 -23.74 -24.35
C ASP A 329 -8.13 -22.97 -25.46
N GLU A 330 -8.62 -23.64 -26.50
CA GLU A 330 -9.30 -22.97 -27.62
C GLU A 330 -10.68 -22.38 -27.28
N GLY A 331 -11.33 -22.83 -26.19
CA GLY A 331 -12.64 -22.36 -25.76
C GLY A 331 -12.65 -21.69 -24.37
N ARG A 332 -11.51 -21.57 -23.68
CA ARG A 332 -11.43 -21.03 -22.32
C ARG A 332 -10.27 -20.06 -22.07
N PHE A 333 -10.51 -19.07 -21.22
CA PHE A 333 -9.47 -18.16 -20.70
C PHE A 333 -9.63 -17.84 -19.20
N SER A 334 -8.57 -17.28 -18.65
CA SER A 334 -8.45 -16.82 -17.26
C SER A 334 -7.80 -15.43 -17.22
N PHE A 335 -8.15 -14.57 -16.26
CA PHE A 335 -7.50 -13.26 -16.06
C PHE A 335 -7.69 -12.70 -14.65
N GLY A 336 -6.88 -11.72 -14.27
CA GLY A 336 -7.03 -11.00 -13.01
C GLY A 336 -5.81 -10.15 -12.61
N ILE A 337 -5.58 -10.04 -11.30
CA ILE A 337 -4.49 -9.28 -10.68
C ILE A 337 -3.33 -10.20 -10.31
N ARG A 338 -2.10 -9.70 -10.40
CA ARG A 338 -0.89 -10.40 -9.96
C ARG A 338 0.05 -9.48 -9.21
N GLN A 339 0.88 -10.06 -8.37
CA GLN A 339 2.04 -9.39 -7.81
C GLN A 339 3.33 -9.93 -8.42
N ALA A 340 4.29 -9.03 -8.59
CA ALA A 340 5.63 -9.40 -9.03
C ALA A 340 6.39 -10.16 -7.92
N GLU A 341 7.45 -10.85 -8.31
CA GLU A 341 8.24 -11.74 -7.43
C GLU A 341 9.68 -11.24 -7.22
N GLU A 342 10.11 -10.32 -8.08
CA GLU A 342 11.33 -9.52 -7.96
C GLU A 342 11.05 -8.11 -8.48
N GLU A 343 11.88 -7.17 -8.06
CA GLU A 343 11.95 -5.81 -8.58
C GLU A 343 12.73 -5.75 -9.91
N ILE A 344 12.50 -4.73 -10.73
CA ILE A 344 13.19 -4.56 -12.02
C ILE A 344 14.61 -3.99 -11.83
N ALA A 345 15.54 -4.34 -12.72
CA ALA A 345 16.90 -3.81 -12.64
C ALA A 345 16.96 -2.33 -13.11
N PRO A 346 17.72 -1.43 -12.46
CA PRO A 346 17.79 -0.01 -12.83
C PRO A 346 18.26 0.23 -14.27
N GLY A 347 19.23 -0.58 -14.74
CA GLY A 347 19.69 -0.56 -16.12
C GLY A 347 18.64 -0.99 -17.17
N TYR A 348 17.46 -1.43 -16.74
CA TYR A 348 16.31 -1.74 -17.60
C TYR A 348 15.20 -0.66 -17.49
N SER A 349 15.06 0.02 -16.35
CA SER A 349 14.18 1.19 -16.21
C SER A 349 14.78 2.47 -16.80
N GLY A 350 16.11 2.52 -16.95
CA GLY A 350 16.84 3.68 -17.48
C GLY A 350 16.95 4.84 -16.49
N ARG A 351 16.76 4.56 -15.20
CA ARG A 351 16.70 5.51 -14.08
C ARG A 351 17.61 5.03 -12.94
N GLY A 352 18.33 5.96 -12.32
CA GLY A 352 19.35 5.65 -11.30
C GLY A 352 20.51 4.75 -11.74
N THR A 353 21.42 4.44 -10.81
CA THR A 353 22.55 3.49 -10.99
C THR A 353 22.59 2.39 -9.93
N ASP A 354 21.66 2.40 -9.00
CA ASP A 354 21.78 1.71 -7.72
C ASP A 354 20.79 0.54 -7.68
N ASP A 355 21.30 -0.69 -7.50
CA ASP A 355 20.54 -1.94 -7.74
C ASP A 355 19.68 -2.31 -6.53
N ASP A 356 18.61 -1.54 -6.30
CA ASP A 356 17.80 -1.59 -5.09
C ASP A 356 16.79 -2.76 -5.06
N ARG A 357 17.00 -3.80 -5.88
CA ARG A 357 16.10 -4.97 -5.98
C ARG A 357 15.96 -5.82 -4.71
N GLY A 358 16.84 -5.61 -3.73
CA GLY A 358 16.73 -6.20 -2.39
C GLY A 358 15.59 -5.57 -1.57
N ASN A 359 15.12 -4.38 -1.97
CA ASN A 359 13.98 -3.69 -1.40
C ASN A 359 12.66 -4.23 -1.99
N PHE A 360 12.33 -5.47 -1.63
CA PHE A 360 11.17 -6.17 -2.16
C PHE A 360 10.50 -7.08 -1.12
N ALA A 361 10.19 -6.49 0.03
CA ALA A 361 9.86 -7.19 1.28
C ALA A 361 8.77 -8.29 1.17
N LEU A 362 7.76 -8.13 0.30
CA LEU A 362 6.50 -8.88 0.35
C LEU A 362 5.72 -8.68 1.65
N TYR A 363 4.51 -9.26 1.76
CA TYR A 363 3.73 -9.21 2.99
C TYR A 363 4.35 -10.05 4.11
N SER A 364 4.24 -9.57 5.34
CA SER A 364 4.52 -10.32 6.57
C SER A 364 3.28 -11.08 7.05
N ALA A 365 3.41 -12.36 7.38
CA ALA A 365 2.33 -13.17 7.97
C ALA A 365 2.76 -13.77 9.34
N PRO A 366 2.50 -13.07 10.46
CA PRO A 366 2.73 -13.59 11.80
C PRO A 366 1.89 -14.84 12.13
N PRO A 367 2.40 -15.81 12.90
CA PRO A 367 1.66 -17.02 13.27
C PRO A 367 0.28 -16.74 13.88
N GLY A 368 -0.74 -17.46 13.41
CA GLY A 368 -2.12 -17.35 13.89
C GLY A 368 -2.90 -16.14 13.37
N SER A 369 -2.26 -15.19 12.66
CA SER A 369 -2.93 -14.02 12.09
C SER A 369 -3.82 -14.37 10.91
N GLU A 370 -5.03 -13.81 10.85
CA GLU A 370 -5.96 -13.96 9.72
C GLU A 370 -5.62 -12.93 8.64
N GLN A 371 -5.08 -13.40 7.50
CA GLN A 371 -4.64 -12.56 6.38
C GLN A 371 -5.76 -12.40 5.34
N HIS A 372 -6.00 -11.17 4.90
CA HIS A 372 -7.07 -10.80 3.95
C HIS A 372 -6.52 -10.52 2.55
N MET A 373 -6.54 -11.51 1.66
CA MET A 373 -6.07 -11.39 0.27
C MET A 373 -7.24 -11.01 -0.66
N ILE A 374 -7.24 -9.80 -1.23
CA ILE A 374 -8.41 -9.14 -1.83
C ILE A 374 -8.32 -9.04 -3.36
N LEU A 375 -9.44 -9.31 -4.03
CA LEU A 375 -9.74 -8.92 -5.41
C LEU A 375 -11.10 -8.22 -5.44
N PHE A 376 -11.18 -7.06 -6.08
CA PHE A 376 -12.46 -6.45 -6.45
C PHE A 376 -12.86 -6.83 -7.87
N LEU A 377 -14.16 -7.06 -8.07
CA LEU A 377 -14.77 -7.27 -9.36
C LEU A 377 -15.92 -6.27 -9.54
N LEU A 378 -16.00 -5.65 -10.72
CA LEU A 378 -17.07 -4.74 -11.11
C LEU A 378 -17.66 -5.18 -12.47
N PRO A 379 -18.79 -5.92 -12.47
CA PRO A 379 -19.52 -6.25 -13.69
C PRO A 379 -20.20 -5.02 -14.28
N SER A 380 -20.31 -4.99 -15.61
CA SER A 380 -21.00 -3.94 -16.36
C SER A 380 -21.71 -4.53 -17.59
N LEU A 381 -22.82 -3.90 -17.99
CA LEU A 381 -23.48 -4.16 -19.27
C LEU A 381 -22.79 -3.45 -20.45
N SER A 382 -21.77 -2.64 -20.16
CA SER A 382 -20.97 -1.90 -21.16
C SER A 382 -19.72 -2.67 -21.60
N ALA A 383 -18.98 -2.12 -22.55
CA ALA A 383 -17.63 -2.56 -22.91
C ALA A 383 -16.63 -2.38 -21.74
N GLY A 384 -15.49 -3.07 -21.82
CA GLY A 384 -14.51 -3.19 -20.73
C GLY A 384 -13.73 -1.89 -20.46
N ASP A 385 -13.62 -1.02 -21.45
CA ASP A 385 -13.11 0.34 -21.29
C ASP A 385 -14.01 1.17 -20.35
N ARG A 386 -15.34 1.08 -20.53
CA ARG A 386 -16.30 1.69 -19.61
C ARG A 386 -16.28 1.02 -18.23
N ALA A 387 -16.20 -0.30 -18.14
CA ALA A 387 -16.10 -0.99 -16.84
C ALA A 387 -14.84 -0.59 -16.06
N ILE A 388 -13.71 -0.36 -16.74
CA ILE A 388 -12.49 0.20 -16.14
C ILE A 388 -12.72 1.65 -15.71
N ALA A 389 -13.35 2.49 -16.53
CA ALA A 389 -13.71 3.87 -16.17
C ALA A 389 -14.71 3.96 -14.99
N ASP A 390 -15.56 2.96 -14.80
CA ASP A 390 -16.44 2.85 -13.63
C ASP A 390 -15.68 2.36 -12.38
N ALA A 391 -14.70 1.46 -12.53
CA ALA A 391 -13.83 1.03 -11.43
C ALA A 391 -12.89 2.16 -10.95
N LEU A 392 -12.35 2.97 -11.87
CA LEU A 392 -11.47 4.11 -11.56
C LEU A 392 -12.13 5.17 -10.68
N GLN A 393 -13.46 5.28 -10.66
CA GLN A 393 -14.15 6.19 -9.75
C GLN A 393 -13.84 5.88 -8.28
N PHE A 394 -13.54 4.62 -7.93
CA PHE A 394 -13.19 4.23 -6.57
C PHE A 394 -11.85 4.82 -6.08
N THR A 395 -10.87 5.07 -6.96
CA THR A 395 -9.62 5.81 -6.63
C THR A 395 -9.62 7.25 -7.17
N ARG A 396 -10.77 7.71 -7.69
CA ARG A 396 -10.94 9.00 -8.39
C ARG A 396 -9.98 9.18 -9.58
N ASP A 397 -9.78 8.13 -10.37
CA ASP A 397 -8.79 8.02 -11.47
C ASP A 397 -7.33 8.18 -10.98
N ASP A 398 -7.04 7.60 -9.81
CA ASP A 398 -5.74 7.71 -9.10
C ASP A 398 -5.32 9.17 -8.81
N HIS A 399 -6.29 10.01 -8.42
CA HIS A 399 -6.09 11.45 -8.18
C HIS A 399 -6.62 11.91 -6.82
N TYR A 400 -5.78 12.57 -6.03
CA TYR A 400 -6.14 13.19 -4.75
C TYR A 400 -7.10 14.36 -4.98
N LYS A 401 -8.31 14.30 -4.39
CA LYS A 401 -9.36 15.30 -4.64
C LYS A 401 -9.05 16.62 -3.90
N PRO A 402 -8.94 17.78 -4.59
CA PRO A 402 -8.82 19.08 -3.92
C PRO A 402 -10.00 19.35 -2.98
N LEU A 403 -9.71 19.86 -1.77
CA LEU A 403 -10.71 20.24 -0.78
C LEU A 403 -10.67 21.75 -0.51
N PRO A 404 -11.82 22.44 -0.38
CA PRO A 404 -11.86 23.87 -0.05
C PRO A 404 -11.14 24.16 1.28
N GLY A 405 -10.19 25.11 1.26
CA GLY A 405 -9.40 25.46 2.44
C GLY A 405 -8.24 24.50 2.77
N TYR A 406 -7.87 23.61 1.84
CA TYR A 406 -6.73 22.70 1.98
C TYR A 406 -5.80 22.71 0.75
N GLN A 407 -4.52 22.40 0.98
CA GLN A 407 -3.51 22.05 -0.02
C GLN A 407 -3.08 20.59 0.21
N VAL A 408 -2.61 19.89 -0.82
CA VAL A 408 -2.30 18.46 -0.80
C VAL A 408 -0.80 18.25 -0.92
N MET A 409 -0.19 17.70 0.14
CA MET A 409 1.26 17.53 0.26
C MET A 409 1.68 16.06 0.17
N LEU A 410 2.62 15.78 -0.73
CA LEU A 410 3.38 14.53 -0.80
C LEU A 410 4.83 14.85 -0.41
N ALA A 411 5.36 14.13 0.58
CA ALA A 411 6.65 14.41 1.22
C ALA A 411 7.52 13.16 1.31
N HIS A 412 8.81 13.35 1.62
CA HIS A 412 9.83 12.29 1.77
C HIS A 412 10.09 11.50 0.47
N ASP A 413 10.61 12.20 -0.55
CA ASP A 413 11.00 11.63 -1.85
C ASP A 413 12.49 11.88 -2.13
N HIS A 414 13.20 10.84 -2.56
CA HIS A 414 14.62 10.80 -2.91
C HIS A 414 14.81 11.02 -4.43
N GLY A 415 14.35 12.16 -4.93
CA GLY A 415 14.43 12.49 -6.35
C GLY A 415 15.86 12.54 -6.91
N TYR A 416 16.89 12.68 -6.06
CA TYR A 416 18.31 12.79 -6.42
C TYR A 416 18.57 13.82 -7.54
N PHE A 417 17.86 14.95 -7.50
CA PHE A 417 17.79 15.93 -8.57
C PHE A 417 19.18 16.48 -8.93
N ILE A 418 19.99 16.91 -7.95
CA ILE A 418 21.31 17.48 -8.27
C ILE A 418 22.28 16.42 -8.80
N ARG A 419 22.17 15.16 -8.34
CA ARG A 419 22.91 14.01 -8.91
C ARG A 419 22.53 13.76 -10.37
N ARG A 420 21.23 13.76 -10.67
CA ARG A 420 20.68 13.54 -12.03
C ARG A 420 20.96 14.70 -12.97
N GLN A 421 20.84 15.95 -12.51
CA GLN A 421 21.18 17.17 -13.27
C GLN A 421 22.63 17.12 -13.76
N HIS A 422 23.58 16.77 -12.89
CA HIS A 422 24.99 16.58 -13.26
C HIS A 422 25.18 15.37 -14.20
N HIS A 423 24.60 14.22 -13.89
CA HIS A 423 24.76 12.99 -14.70
C HIS A 423 24.21 13.15 -16.12
N LEU A 424 23.08 13.83 -16.28
CA LEU A 424 22.41 14.09 -17.55
C LEU A 424 22.94 15.36 -18.25
N ASN A 425 23.97 16.03 -17.70
CA ASN A 425 24.57 17.27 -18.19
C ASN A 425 23.50 18.35 -18.52
N GLN A 426 22.61 18.60 -17.56
CA GLN A 426 21.49 19.54 -17.68
C GLN A 426 21.84 20.91 -17.08
N GLY A 427 21.22 21.97 -17.61
CA GLY A 427 21.38 23.34 -17.11
C GLY A 427 20.45 23.69 -15.94
N ASP A 428 20.50 24.94 -15.50
CA ASP A 428 19.73 25.41 -14.33
C ASP A 428 18.20 25.41 -14.57
N ASP A 429 17.76 25.57 -15.82
CA ASP A 429 16.34 25.51 -16.21
C ASP A 429 15.81 24.08 -16.43
N TRP A 430 16.50 23.08 -15.87
CA TRP A 430 16.09 21.68 -15.97
C TRP A 430 14.77 21.41 -15.22
N LYS A 431 13.92 20.59 -15.85
CA LYS A 431 12.64 20.14 -15.31
C LYS A 431 12.64 18.61 -15.19
N PRO A 432 12.88 18.06 -13.99
CA PRO A 432 12.60 16.66 -13.67
C PRO A 432 11.15 16.29 -14.02
N LEU A 433 10.94 15.11 -14.62
CA LEU A 433 9.60 14.61 -14.91
C LEU A 433 8.80 14.33 -13.64
N ASP A 434 9.51 14.06 -12.56
CA ASP A 434 9.03 13.82 -11.20
C ASP A 434 8.02 14.92 -10.79
N PHE A 435 8.36 16.20 -10.98
CA PHE A 435 7.50 17.32 -10.59
C PHE A 435 6.14 17.32 -11.30
N GLU A 436 6.12 17.11 -12.62
CA GLU A 436 4.85 17.03 -13.38
C GLU A 436 4.09 15.72 -13.08
N THR A 437 4.81 14.63 -12.76
CA THR A 437 4.19 13.35 -12.42
C THR A 437 3.52 13.39 -11.04
N ILE A 438 4.15 14.03 -10.04
CA ILE A 438 3.54 14.30 -8.74
C ILE A 438 2.37 15.29 -8.91
N ARG A 439 2.52 16.37 -9.69
CA ARG A 439 1.43 17.31 -10.02
C ARG A 439 0.22 16.60 -10.63
N ALA A 440 0.43 15.60 -11.49
CA ALA A 440 -0.64 14.82 -12.13
C ALA A 440 -1.46 13.96 -11.15
N THR A 441 -0.94 13.65 -9.95
CA THR A 441 -1.72 12.97 -8.88
C THR A 441 -2.72 13.88 -8.17
N GLY A 442 -2.67 15.20 -8.40
CA GLY A 442 -3.44 16.18 -7.63
C GLY A 442 -2.74 16.67 -6.35
N ALA A 443 -1.56 16.15 -6.03
CA ALA A 443 -0.67 16.77 -5.04
C ALA A 443 -0.15 18.12 -5.57
N ASN A 444 -0.15 19.16 -4.72
CA ASN A 444 0.27 20.51 -5.09
C ASN A 444 1.29 21.15 -4.14
N ILE A 445 1.71 20.42 -3.10
CA ILE A 445 2.99 20.59 -2.43
C ILE A 445 3.78 19.30 -2.63
N PHE A 446 5.00 19.41 -3.14
CA PHE A 446 5.95 18.30 -3.25
C PHE A 446 7.17 18.62 -2.38
N ALA A 447 7.49 17.75 -1.42
CA ALA A 447 8.49 17.98 -0.39
C ALA A 447 9.61 16.92 -0.39
N PRO A 448 10.49 16.91 -1.42
CA PRO A 448 11.63 16.00 -1.51
C PRO A 448 12.72 16.32 -0.47
N ILE A 449 13.48 15.29 -0.09
CA ILE A 449 14.42 15.30 1.05
C ILE A 449 15.90 15.13 0.67
N ASP A 450 16.23 15.37 -0.61
CA ASP A 450 17.59 15.30 -1.23
C ASP A 450 18.71 16.07 -0.50
N GLY A 451 18.37 17.12 0.23
CA GLY A 451 19.31 18.01 0.92
C GLY A 451 20.48 18.47 0.04
N GLY A 452 21.70 18.23 0.53
CA GLY A 452 22.95 18.57 -0.16
C GLY A 452 23.70 17.36 -0.73
N ALA A 453 23.09 16.16 -0.73
CA ALA A 453 23.70 14.89 -1.15
C ALA A 453 23.79 14.70 -2.67
N ALA A 454 24.53 15.55 -3.40
CA ALA A 454 24.75 15.29 -4.82
C ALA A 454 25.78 14.17 -5.08
N GLY A 455 25.48 13.34 -6.07
CA GLY A 455 26.51 12.68 -6.89
C GLY A 455 26.75 11.20 -6.60
N THR A 456 27.31 10.87 -5.42
CA THR A 456 27.95 9.56 -5.18
C THR A 456 27.77 9.03 -3.75
N ARG A 457 28.16 7.76 -3.54
CA ARG A 457 28.12 7.01 -2.27
C ARG A 457 29.13 7.49 -1.20
N THR A 458 29.53 8.77 -1.26
CA THR A 458 30.53 9.40 -0.39
C THR A 458 29.96 10.74 0.10
N PRO A 459 29.96 11.04 1.41
CA PRO A 459 29.49 12.34 1.90
C PRO A 459 30.29 13.48 1.27
N PRO A 460 29.64 14.49 0.67
CA PRO A 460 30.32 15.60 0.02
C PRO A 460 31.12 16.43 1.01
N THR A 461 32.15 17.14 0.54
CA THR A 461 32.86 18.12 1.38
C THR A 461 31.92 19.26 1.79
N PRO A 462 32.21 19.99 2.88
CA PRO A 462 31.39 21.12 3.32
C PRO A 462 31.17 22.21 2.25
N ALA A 463 32.08 22.36 1.29
CA ALA A 463 31.94 23.31 0.19
C ALA A 463 31.02 22.78 -0.94
N GLU A 464 31.14 21.49 -1.27
CA GLU A 464 30.25 20.82 -2.24
C GLU A 464 28.81 20.76 -1.72
N TYR A 465 28.64 20.43 -0.43
CA TYR A 465 27.31 20.37 0.21
C TYR A 465 26.55 21.71 0.09
N LEU A 466 27.22 22.83 0.42
CA LEU A 466 26.64 24.16 0.25
C LEU A 466 26.34 24.49 -1.22
N ALA A 467 27.24 24.15 -2.14
CA ALA A 467 27.04 24.34 -3.58
C ALA A 467 25.97 23.40 -4.19
N ASN A 468 25.52 22.37 -3.47
CA ASN A 468 24.40 21.52 -3.83
C ASN A 468 23.09 22.10 -3.29
N LEU A 469 23.08 22.59 -2.04
CA LEU A 469 21.96 23.34 -1.47
C LEU A 469 21.62 24.58 -2.31
N ASP A 470 22.63 25.38 -2.71
CA ASP A 470 22.50 26.51 -3.68
C ASP A 470 21.60 26.11 -4.88
N ARG A 471 21.92 24.97 -5.51
CA ARG A 471 21.22 24.47 -6.71
C ARG A 471 19.86 23.86 -6.40
N PHE A 472 19.72 23.14 -5.28
CA PHE A 472 18.46 22.48 -4.92
C PHE A 472 17.39 23.51 -4.54
N TYR A 473 17.78 24.57 -3.83
CA TYR A 473 16.90 25.70 -3.54
C TYR A 473 16.50 26.47 -4.81
N ASP A 474 17.44 26.74 -5.72
CA ASP A 474 17.12 27.38 -7.02
C ASP A 474 16.20 26.50 -7.89
N LEU A 475 16.49 25.19 -8.00
CA LEU A 475 15.65 24.22 -8.72
C LEU A 475 14.22 24.17 -8.16
N ALA A 476 14.08 24.17 -6.83
CA ALA A 476 12.78 24.18 -6.16
C ALA A 476 12.01 25.49 -6.42
N VAL A 477 12.69 26.64 -6.40
CA VAL A 477 12.09 27.94 -6.75
C VAL A 477 11.66 27.98 -8.22
N ARG A 478 12.50 27.54 -9.17
CA ARG A 478 12.21 27.55 -10.62
C ARG A 478 11.09 26.59 -11.04
N ASN A 479 10.86 25.52 -10.27
CA ASN A 479 9.80 24.55 -10.54
C ASN A 479 8.55 24.72 -9.65
N SER A 480 8.55 25.73 -8.76
CA SER A 480 7.36 26.20 -8.07
C SER A 480 6.62 27.27 -8.89
N ASP A 481 5.30 27.33 -8.75
CA ASP A 481 4.43 28.36 -9.32
C ASP A 481 3.28 28.71 -8.36
N ARG A 482 2.25 29.42 -8.82
CA ARG A 482 1.10 29.84 -7.98
C ARG A 482 0.14 28.70 -7.60
N THR A 483 0.33 27.52 -8.19
CA THR A 483 -0.55 26.34 -8.10
C THR A 483 0.19 25.05 -7.76
N PHE A 484 1.53 25.08 -7.65
CA PHE A 484 2.38 23.97 -7.25
C PHE A 484 3.62 24.48 -6.51
N ALA A 485 3.95 23.91 -5.35
CA ALA A 485 5.13 24.30 -4.57
C ALA A 485 6.08 23.11 -4.39
N VAL A 486 7.35 23.30 -4.73
CA VAL A 486 8.45 22.40 -4.35
C VAL A 486 9.08 22.92 -3.06
N MET A 487 9.13 22.08 -2.04
CA MET A 487 9.69 22.37 -0.72
C MET A 487 10.97 21.54 -0.51
N ALA A 488 12.12 22.19 -0.64
CA ALA A 488 13.42 21.53 -0.52
C ALA A 488 13.75 21.25 0.95
N ASN A 489 13.74 19.97 1.33
CA ASN A 489 14.01 19.48 2.69
C ASN A 489 15.26 18.57 2.72
N THR A 490 15.60 18.01 3.88
CA THR A 490 16.77 17.11 4.04
C THR A 490 16.47 15.94 4.97
N GLU A 491 16.77 14.71 4.57
CA GLU A 491 16.77 13.58 5.51
C GLU A 491 18.15 13.41 6.17
N VAL A 492 18.20 13.45 7.51
CA VAL A 492 19.42 13.12 8.26
C VAL A 492 19.63 11.60 8.25
N THR A 493 20.46 11.11 7.33
CA THR A 493 20.83 9.68 7.17
C THR A 493 22.31 9.41 7.35
N GLU A 494 22.73 8.15 7.55
CA GLU A 494 24.14 7.76 7.42
C GLU A 494 24.72 7.95 6.00
N GLY A 495 23.88 8.11 4.97
CA GLY A 495 24.31 8.39 3.60
C GLY A 495 24.74 9.85 3.41
N GLU A 496 23.90 10.79 3.84
CA GLU A 496 24.14 12.23 3.67
C GLU A 496 24.87 12.86 4.86
N LEU A 497 24.36 12.62 6.08
CA LEU A 497 24.77 13.30 7.32
C LEU A 497 25.30 12.33 8.40
N PRO A 498 26.28 11.45 8.11
CA PRO A 498 26.76 10.43 9.05
C PRO A 498 27.40 10.97 10.34
N LYS A 499 27.80 12.26 10.38
CA LYS A 499 28.27 12.88 11.63
C LYS A 499 27.11 13.41 12.51
N ILE A 500 25.90 13.55 11.95
CA ILE A 500 24.73 14.15 12.61
C ILE A 500 23.76 13.08 13.10
N VAL A 501 23.50 12.01 12.33
CA VAL A 501 22.61 10.90 12.77
C VAL A 501 22.91 10.40 14.19
N PRO A 502 24.19 10.14 14.59
CA PRO A 502 24.49 9.65 15.93
C PRO A 502 24.16 10.64 17.06
N MET A 503 23.96 11.93 16.75
CA MET A 503 23.59 12.97 17.71
C MET A 503 22.07 13.06 17.92
N LEU A 504 21.28 12.68 16.91
CA LEU A 504 19.82 12.71 16.95
C LEU A 504 19.22 11.34 17.34
N GLY A 505 19.68 10.26 16.72
CA GLY A 505 19.16 8.91 16.89
C GLY A 505 17.93 8.65 16.00
N GLY A 506 18.06 7.64 15.14
CA GLY A 506 17.17 7.40 14.01
C GLY A 506 17.36 8.43 12.88
N HIS A 507 16.66 8.22 11.77
CA HIS A 507 16.57 9.19 10.67
C HIS A 507 15.58 10.30 11.00
N TRP A 508 15.83 11.51 10.52
CA TRP A 508 15.00 12.71 10.77
C TRP A 508 14.85 13.51 9.47
N ASP A 509 13.62 13.76 9.03
CA ASP A 509 13.33 14.75 7.99
C ASP A 509 13.42 16.15 8.58
N LEU A 510 14.20 17.05 7.98
CA LEU A 510 14.30 18.46 8.36
C LEU A 510 13.45 19.30 7.42
N LEU A 511 12.29 19.75 7.92
CA LEU A 511 11.36 20.60 7.18
C LEU A 511 11.75 22.07 7.34
N MET A 512 12.12 22.71 6.24
CA MET A 512 12.73 24.04 6.22
C MET A 512 11.71 25.12 5.77
N PRO A 513 11.56 26.24 6.50
CA PRO A 513 10.58 27.29 6.17
C PRO A 513 11.06 28.25 5.09
N HIS A 514 12.35 28.18 4.72
CA HIS A 514 13.03 28.89 3.64
C HIS A 514 14.40 28.21 3.45
N PRO A 515 15.21 28.55 2.44
CA PRO A 515 16.59 28.08 2.34
C PRO A 515 17.38 28.26 3.65
N VAL A 516 18.00 27.19 4.14
CA VAL A 516 18.92 27.18 5.30
C VAL A 516 20.23 26.51 4.89
N TYR A 517 21.36 27.10 5.29
CA TYR A 517 22.68 26.60 4.94
C TYR A 517 23.40 26.05 6.17
N PHE A 518 23.77 24.77 6.13
CA PHE A 518 24.48 24.10 7.22
C PHE A 518 25.47 23.07 6.70
N THR A 519 26.39 22.63 7.57
CA THR A 519 27.43 21.63 7.25
C THR A 519 27.82 20.83 8.50
N GLN A 520 28.34 19.61 8.31
CA GLN A 520 28.57 18.64 9.39
C GLN A 520 30.04 18.49 9.84
N GLY A 521 30.24 18.37 11.15
CA GLY A 521 31.54 18.13 11.79
C GLY A 521 32.33 19.39 12.12
N ARG A 522 31.68 20.37 12.78
CA ARG A 522 32.33 21.57 13.33
C ARG A 522 33.54 21.21 14.20
N ALA A 523 34.67 21.90 14.00
CA ALA A 523 35.82 21.78 14.90
C ALA A 523 35.59 22.55 16.21
N GLU A 524 36.17 22.11 17.33
CA GLU A 524 35.91 22.66 18.67
C GLU A 524 36.06 24.20 18.75
N ALA A 525 37.13 24.74 18.14
CA ALA A 525 37.42 26.17 18.09
C ALA A 525 36.72 26.93 16.95
N GLN A 526 35.97 26.25 16.08
CA GLN A 526 35.20 26.87 15.00
C GLN A 526 33.87 27.41 15.56
N PRO A 527 33.41 28.62 15.16
CA PRO A 527 32.12 29.15 15.59
C PRO A 527 30.95 28.33 15.02
N LEU A 528 29.82 28.33 15.73
CA LEU A 528 28.58 27.68 15.27
C LEU A 528 28.00 28.33 14.00
N ILE A 529 28.15 29.66 13.86
CA ILE A 529 27.67 30.42 12.71
C ILE A 529 28.86 31.08 12.02
N GLU A 530 28.97 30.87 10.72
CA GLU A 530 29.87 31.55 9.80
C GLU A 530 29.07 32.24 8.68
N SER A 531 29.75 32.97 7.80
CA SER A 531 29.17 33.57 6.60
C SER A 531 30.23 33.69 5.50
N ASP A 532 29.81 33.66 4.24
CA ASP A 532 30.66 33.99 3.09
C ASP A 532 29.94 34.95 2.12
N ALA A 533 30.51 35.16 0.93
CA ALA A 533 29.98 36.11 -0.06
C ALA A 533 28.66 35.68 -0.73
N ARG A 534 28.23 34.42 -0.58
CA ARG A 534 26.93 33.90 -1.04
C ARG A 534 26.00 33.63 0.14
N HIS A 535 26.51 32.99 1.17
CA HIS A 535 25.73 32.50 2.30
C HIS A 535 25.87 33.45 3.50
N PRO A 536 24.89 34.32 3.80
CA PRO A 536 25.00 35.28 4.90
C PRO A 536 24.94 34.63 6.29
N LYS A 537 24.54 33.36 6.37
CA LYS A 537 24.45 32.56 7.60
C LYS A 537 24.65 31.08 7.25
N ILE A 538 25.74 30.48 7.75
CA ILE A 538 26.07 29.05 7.60
C ILE A 538 26.20 28.45 8.99
N TYR A 539 25.44 27.39 9.28
CA TYR A 539 25.63 26.61 10.49
C TYR A 539 26.74 25.57 10.33
N ARG A 540 27.60 25.48 11.34
CA ARG A 540 28.62 24.45 11.49
C ARG A 540 28.15 23.52 12.61
N LEU A 541 27.67 22.33 12.27
CA LEU A 541 27.02 21.42 13.23
C LEU A 541 28.04 20.43 13.81
N GLY A 542 28.25 20.46 15.12
CA GLY A 542 29.16 19.56 15.85
C GLY A 542 28.57 18.93 17.12
N SER A 543 27.30 19.21 17.47
CA SER A 543 26.63 18.61 18.63
C SER A 543 25.11 18.54 18.45
N GLU A 544 24.43 17.72 19.27
CA GLU A 544 22.96 17.72 19.40
C GLU A 544 22.42 19.14 19.60
N ARG A 545 23.07 19.91 20.46
CA ARG A 545 22.69 21.30 20.75
C ARG A 545 22.86 22.19 19.52
N ASP A 546 23.94 22.07 18.76
CA ASP A 546 24.18 22.87 17.55
C ASP A 546 23.01 22.72 16.56
N ILE A 547 22.48 21.50 16.43
CA ILE A 547 21.35 21.16 15.55
C ILE A 547 20.04 21.72 16.09
N MET A 548 19.76 21.51 17.38
CA MET A 548 18.52 22.00 18.02
C MET A 548 18.49 23.53 18.14
N ASP A 549 19.64 24.18 18.32
CA ASP A 549 19.79 25.63 18.28
C ASP A 549 19.51 26.15 16.85
N MET A 550 20.10 25.56 15.80
CA MET A 550 19.77 25.87 14.40
C MET A 550 18.27 25.72 14.10
N MET A 551 17.68 24.57 14.41
CA MET A 551 16.27 24.29 14.11
C MET A 551 15.30 25.25 14.80
N ARG A 552 15.65 25.75 15.98
CA ARG A 552 14.87 26.78 16.68
C ARG A 552 15.08 28.15 16.03
N ASP A 553 16.32 28.53 15.79
CA ASP A 553 16.69 29.88 15.36
C ASP A 553 16.32 30.16 13.89
N GLU A 554 16.16 29.12 13.05
CA GLU A 554 15.58 29.18 11.69
C GLU A 554 14.10 28.79 11.64
N GLY A 555 13.44 28.46 12.76
CA GLY A 555 12.02 28.09 12.76
C GLY A 555 11.68 26.81 12.00
N MET A 556 12.59 25.83 11.95
CA MET A 556 12.38 24.51 11.34
C MET A 556 11.50 23.59 12.21
N ILE A 557 11.08 22.46 11.64
CA ILE A 557 10.56 21.28 12.36
C ILE A 557 11.23 20.00 11.84
N ALA A 558 11.07 18.89 12.55
CA ALA A 558 11.44 17.58 12.05
C ALA A 558 10.43 16.49 12.37
N PHE A 559 10.36 15.49 11.49
CA PHE A 559 9.64 14.24 11.68
C PHE A 559 10.62 13.07 11.55
N MET A 560 10.35 11.95 12.21
CA MET A 560 11.11 10.70 12.03
C MET A 560 10.35 9.82 11.02
N PRO A 561 10.78 9.72 9.75
CA PRO A 561 9.95 9.19 8.66
C PRO A 561 9.47 7.77 8.92
N HIS A 562 10.38 6.83 9.13
CA HIS A 562 10.08 5.40 9.26
C HIS A 562 10.30 4.89 10.70
N PRO A 563 9.44 5.22 11.68
CA PRO A 563 9.64 4.83 13.08
C PRO A 563 9.72 3.31 13.26
N ARG A 564 10.58 2.86 14.18
CA ARG A 564 10.84 1.46 14.53
C ARG A 564 11.32 0.55 13.37
N SER A 565 11.54 1.07 12.15
CA SER A 565 12.09 0.35 10.99
C SER A 565 13.26 1.12 10.32
N LYS A 566 13.92 0.48 9.33
CA LYS A 566 15.20 0.90 8.70
C LYS A 566 16.20 1.35 9.79
N GLY A 567 16.98 2.41 9.53
CA GLY A 567 17.92 3.00 10.50
C GLY A 567 17.29 3.60 11.75
N SER A 568 15.96 3.68 11.82
CA SER A 568 15.18 4.13 12.99
C SER A 568 14.62 2.96 13.83
N THR A 569 15.12 1.74 13.64
CA THR A 569 14.78 0.60 14.53
C THR A 569 15.21 0.91 15.98
N GLY A 570 14.30 0.72 16.95
CA GLY A 570 14.50 1.15 18.35
C GLY A 570 14.23 2.64 18.63
N TYR A 571 13.87 3.43 17.60
CA TYR A 571 13.50 4.84 17.72
C TYR A 571 12.03 5.06 17.32
N PRO A 572 11.32 6.05 17.91
CA PRO A 572 11.83 7.08 18.83
C PRO A 572 11.90 6.67 20.31
N ASP A 573 11.59 5.41 20.66
CA ASP A 573 11.60 4.90 22.04
C ASP A 573 12.89 5.24 22.81
N ALA A 574 14.06 5.01 22.21
CA ALA A 574 15.36 5.31 22.82
C ALA A 574 15.61 6.81 23.11
N ILE A 575 14.83 7.72 22.52
CA ILE A 575 14.94 9.17 22.74
C ILE A 575 13.75 9.77 23.50
N ALA A 576 12.74 8.98 23.89
CA ALA A 576 11.47 9.44 24.46
C ALA A 576 11.59 10.33 25.73
N ASP A 577 12.70 10.21 26.47
CA ASP A 577 13.01 11.02 27.66
C ASP A 577 14.09 12.10 27.46
N THR A 578 14.49 12.35 26.21
CA THR A 578 15.41 13.44 25.86
C THR A 578 14.69 14.76 25.65
N ASP A 579 15.39 15.88 25.85
CA ASP A 579 14.82 17.20 25.61
C ASP A 579 14.65 17.50 24.11
N ARG A 580 15.46 16.91 23.22
CA ARG A 580 15.21 16.98 21.77
C ARG A 580 13.90 16.32 21.35
N PHE A 581 13.54 15.17 21.94
CA PHE A 581 12.24 14.54 21.68
C PHE A 581 11.09 15.38 22.26
N ARG A 582 11.26 15.97 23.44
CA ARG A 582 10.24 16.82 24.07
C ARG A 582 10.04 18.16 23.36
N SER A 583 11.06 18.64 22.65
CA SER A 583 11.13 19.92 21.94
C SER A 583 9.94 20.19 20.99
N ASP A 584 9.69 21.48 20.74
CA ASP A 584 8.77 21.98 19.73
C ASP A 584 9.34 21.99 18.30
N GLN A 585 10.61 21.63 18.14
CA GLN A 585 11.28 21.38 16.85
C GLN A 585 11.01 19.94 16.36
N PHE A 586 11.17 18.91 17.20
CA PHE A 586 10.78 17.54 16.83
C PHE A 586 9.26 17.39 16.91
N ARG A 587 8.58 17.26 15.77
CA ARG A 587 7.12 17.30 15.69
C ARG A 587 6.43 15.94 15.61
N GLY A 588 7.08 14.90 15.11
CA GLY A 588 6.38 13.62 14.99
C GLY A 588 7.12 12.51 14.27
N ILE A 589 6.32 11.63 13.66
CA ILE A 589 6.76 10.48 12.86
C ILE A 589 6.01 10.45 11.52
N GLY A 590 6.58 9.78 10.52
CA GLY A 590 5.91 9.50 9.26
C GLY A 590 4.93 8.32 9.33
N TRP A 591 4.05 8.25 8.33
CA TRP A 591 3.07 7.18 8.11
C TRP A 591 3.20 6.62 6.69
N ARG A 592 3.71 5.39 6.61
CA ARG A 592 3.78 4.57 5.39
C ARG A 592 3.60 3.11 5.78
N TRP A 593 2.51 2.49 5.33
CA TRP A 593 2.15 1.12 5.72
C TRP A 593 3.03 0.03 5.13
N GLY A 594 3.69 0.29 4.00
CA GLY A 594 4.36 -0.75 3.23
C GLY A 594 5.55 -1.40 3.95
N MET A 595 6.27 -0.67 4.82
CA MET A 595 7.33 -1.23 5.67
C MET A 595 6.69 -2.02 6.81
N GLY A 596 6.75 -3.35 6.68
CA GLY A 596 6.12 -4.29 7.61
C GLY A 596 4.67 -4.65 7.30
N LEU A 597 4.20 -4.43 6.06
CA LEU A 597 2.79 -4.63 5.69
C LEU A 597 2.31 -6.07 5.95
N ASP A 598 1.19 -6.18 6.65
CA ASP A 598 0.57 -7.40 7.15
C ASP A 598 -0.95 -7.30 6.93
N LEU A 599 -1.53 -8.22 6.14
CA LEU A 599 -2.95 -8.17 5.77
C LEU A 599 -3.89 -8.70 6.86
N SER A 600 -3.40 -8.83 8.10
CA SER A 600 -4.24 -8.91 9.31
C SER A 600 -4.48 -7.56 9.99
N GLU A 601 -3.84 -6.47 9.52
CA GLU A 601 -4.16 -5.12 9.99
C GLU A 601 -5.53 -4.65 9.47
N ARG A 602 -6.36 -4.07 10.34
CA ARG A 602 -7.66 -3.46 9.95
C ARG A 602 -7.53 -1.99 9.53
N ARG A 603 -6.32 -1.44 9.54
CA ARG A 603 -5.98 -0.04 9.29
C ARG A 603 -4.57 -0.01 8.72
N LEU A 604 -4.29 0.88 7.77
CA LEU A 604 -2.93 1.05 7.24
C LEU A 604 -1.94 1.42 8.37
N CYS A 605 -0.95 0.56 8.60
CA CYS A 605 0.10 0.72 9.60
C CYS A 605 -0.41 0.82 11.06
N GLU A 606 -1.32 -0.07 11.46
CA GLU A 606 -1.87 -0.11 12.82
C GLU A 606 -0.79 -0.44 13.88
N LYS A 607 -0.04 -1.51 13.65
CA LYS A 607 0.90 -2.12 14.60
C LYS A 607 2.17 -1.30 14.76
N ARG A 608 2.74 -0.80 13.65
CA ARG A 608 3.96 0.02 13.64
C ARG A 608 3.66 1.50 13.83
N CYS A 609 3.11 2.18 12.82
CA CYS A 609 2.99 3.64 12.82
C CYS A 609 2.01 4.15 13.88
N GLN A 610 0.75 3.71 13.84
CA GLN A 610 -0.31 4.27 14.70
C GLN A 610 -0.08 3.95 16.18
N LYS A 611 0.36 2.72 16.51
CA LYS A 611 0.77 2.40 17.89
C LYS A 611 1.88 3.32 18.37
N THR A 612 2.94 3.53 17.58
CA THR A 612 4.04 4.43 17.97
C THR A 612 3.57 5.86 18.21
N TRP A 613 2.65 6.36 17.37
CA TRP A 613 2.04 7.68 17.52
C TRP A 613 1.23 7.81 18.81
N ASP A 614 0.44 6.79 19.15
CA ASP A 614 -0.37 6.74 20.37
C ASP A 614 0.52 6.56 21.63
N ASP A 615 1.62 5.80 21.53
CA ASP A 615 2.65 5.68 22.57
C ASP A 615 3.28 7.07 22.84
N MET A 616 3.79 7.73 21.79
CA MET A 616 4.41 9.06 21.85
C MET A 616 3.49 10.12 22.46
N ASN A 617 2.21 10.13 22.08
CA ASN A 617 1.25 11.10 22.61
C ASN A 617 0.90 10.84 24.08
N ASN A 618 0.91 9.59 24.55
CA ASN A 618 0.86 9.31 25.98
C ASN A 618 2.13 9.78 26.70
N TRP A 619 3.33 9.57 26.13
CA TRP A 619 4.58 10.06 26.71
C TRP A 619 4.59 11.59 26.89
N MET A 620 4.12 12.34 25.89
CA MET A 620 4.03 13.80 25.99
C MET A 620 2.94 14.25 26.99
N ALA A 621 1.76 13.60 26.95
CA ALA A 621 0.66 13.92 27.86
C ALA A 621 0.97 13.64 29.34
N ALA A 622 1.77 12.61 29.64
CA ALA A 622 2.27 12.32 30.99
C ALA A 622 3.18 13.44 31.55
N ARG A 623 3.81 14.21 30.66
CA ARG A 623 4.79 15.28 30.96
C ARG A 623 4.20 16.68 30.75
N ASP A 624 2.88 16.80 30.55
CA ASP A 624 2.14 18.01 30.15
C ASP A 624 2.70 18.76 28.91
N ALA A 625 3.45 18.05 28.06
CA ALA A 625 4.14 18.62 26.93
C ALA A 625 3.25 18.69 25.66
N PRO A 626 3.67 19.41 24.59
CA PRO A 626 2.96 19.45 23.32
C PRO A 626 2.80 18.06 22.69
N LEU A 627 1.68 17.81 22.01
CA LEU A 627 1.44 16.53 21.33
C LEU A 627 2.36 16.36 20.12
N LYS A 628 2.46 15.12 19.63
CA LYS A 628 3.23 14.78 18.42
C LYS A 628 2.28 14.43 17.28
N HIS A 629 2.65 14.85 16.08
CA HIS A 629 1.88 14.71 14.86
C HIS A 629 2.33 13.49 14.04
N MET A 630 1.56 13.18 13.01
CA MET A 630 1.85 12.13 12.04
C MET A 630 1.81 12.73 10.64
N GLU A 631 2.92 12.66 9.92
CA GLU A 631 3.06 13.13 8.53
C GLU A 631 2.83 11.97 7.55
N ALA A 632 2.17 12.21 6.42
CA ALA A 632 2.13 11.27 5.32
C ALA A 632 3.45 11.32 4.54
N ILE A 633 4.14 10.20 4.44
CA ILE A 633 5.44 10.10 3.75
C ILE A 633 5.41 9.08 2.61
N SER A 634 6.17 9.40 1.57
CA SER A 634 6.71 8.49 0.56
C SER A 634 7.92 7.71 1.14
N GLU A 635 8.56 6.87 0.33
CA GLU A 635 9.92 6.30 0.51
C GLU A 635 10.62 6.19 -0.87
N PHE A 636 10.13 6.91 -1.89
CA PHE A 636 10.44 6.63 -3.29
C PHE A 636 11.58 7.46 -3.86
N TYR A 637 12.25 6.87 -4.85
CA TYR A 637 13.33 7.45 -5.65
C TYR A 637 12.80 7.85 -7.05
N GLU A 638 13.56 8.61 -7.85
CA GLU A 638 13.28 9.03 -9.26
C GLU A 638 11.94 8.59 -9.91
N GLN A 639 10.99 9.53 -9.98
CA GLN A 639 9.61 9.32 -10.45
C GLN A 639 9.37 9.75 -11.91
N GLY A 640 8.37 9.14 -12.56
CA GLY A 640 7.99 9.52 -13.93
C GLY A 640 6.71 8.89 -14.47
N PRO A 641 6.29 9.25 -15.69
CA PRO A 641 5.04 8.74 -16.28
C PRO A 641 5.03 7.22 -16.42
N GLY A 642 3.90 6.61 -16.06
CA GLY A 642 3.67 5.15 -16.09
C GLY A 642 3.88 4.42 -14.76
N ASP A 643 4.37 5.11 -13.73
CA ASP A 643 4.61 4.54 -12.39
C ASP A 643 3.34 4.49 -11.52
N ASP A 644 3.25 3.52 -10.62
CA ASP A 644 2.10 3.28 -9.74
C ASP A 644 2.12 4.16 -8.47
N ILE A 645 2.26 5.48 -8.66
CA ILE A 645 2.48 6.46 -7.58
C ILE A 645 1.32 6.52 -6.59
N TYR A 646 0.08 6.76 -7.05
CA TYR A 646 -1.06 7.01 -6.17
C TYR A 646 -1.26 5.90 -5.14
N ALA A 647 -1.41 4.66 -5.62
CA ALA A 647 -1.61 3.46 -4.82
C ALA A 647 -0.50 3.25 -3.77
N ASN A 648 0.68 3.81 -4.01
CA ASN A 648 1.85 3.66 -3.17
C ASN A 648 2.05 4.80 -2.14
N ASN A 649 1.34 5.93 -2.27
CA ASN A 649 1.60 7.12 -1.45
C ASN A 649 0.38 7.57 -0.65
N PRO A 650 0.51 7.82 0.67
CA PRO A 650 -0.39 8.71 1.38
C PRO A 650 -0.05 10.18 1.10
N VAL A 651 -0.98 11.07 1.44
CA VAL A 651 -0.78 12.53 1.38
C VAL A 651 -1.29 13.23 2.64
N SER A 652 -0.68 14.38 2.95
CA SER A 652 -1.09 15.28 4.02
C SER A 652 -1.95 16.41 3.44
N TYR A 653 -3.19 16.56 3.91
CA TYR A 653 -4.07 17.68 3.57
C TYR A 653 -3.86 18.81 4.59
N LEU A 654 -3.06 19.80 4.21
CA LEU A 654 -2.70 20.96 5.04
C LEU A 654 -3.78 22.03 4.91
N ARG A 655 -4.28 22.56 6.04
CA ARG A 655 -5.40 23.50 6.05
C ARG A 655 -4.96 24.93 5.71
N MET A 656 -4.73 25.18 4.43
CA MET A 656 -4.28 26.46 3.89
C MET A 656 -5.12 26.83 2.66
N ASP A 657 -5.63 28.08 2.60
CA ASP A 657 -6.45 28.56 1.46
C ASP A 657 -5.65 28.74 0.16
N LYS A 658 -4.32 28.88 0.27
CA LYS A 658 -3.39 29.09 -0.85
C LYS A 658 -2.00 28.56 -0.50
N LEU A 659 -1.21 28.29 -1.54
CA LEU A 659 0.23 28.09 -1.41
C LEU A 659 0.94 29.41 -1.02
N PRO A 660 2.11 29.34 -0.35
CA PRO A 660 2.99 30.49 -0.13
C PRO A 660 3.74 30.87 -1.42
N ALA A 661 4.70 31.81 -1.34
CA ALA A 661 5.52 32.18 -2.48
C ALA A 661 6.68 31.18 -2.70
N PRO A 662 7.15 30.94 -3.94
CA PRO A 662 8.35 30.14 -4.18
C PRO A 662 9.55 30.57 -3.31
N GLY A 663 10.13 29.63 -2.55
CA GLY A 663 11.23 29.88 -1.61
C GLY A 663 10.82 30.34 -0.21
N ASP A 664 9.53 30.63 0.03
CA ASP A 664 8.93 30.78 1.35
C ASP A 664 8.03 29.57 1.62
N TRP A 665 8.42 28.73 2.56
CA TRP A 665 7.67 27.56 3.00
C TRP A 665 7.18 27.70 4.45
N SER A 666 7.31 28.90 5.04
CA SER A 666 7.01 29.16 6.46
C SER A 666 5.56 28.83 6.84
N GLY A 667 4.60 29.13 5.96
CA GLY A 667 3.19 28.78 6.15
C GLY A 667 2.90 27.28 6.12
N ILE A 668 3.69 26.50 5.36
CA ILE A 668 3.61 25.03 5.30
C ILE A 668 4.13 24.46 6.62
N VAL A 669 5.36 24.84 7.00
CA VAL A 669 6.01 24.44 8.25
C VAL A 669 5.15 24.77 9.48
N GLU A 670 4.55 25.97 9.53
CA GLU A 670 3.74 26.36 10.69
C GLU A 670 2.40 25.62 10.75
N THR A 671 1.77 25.33 9.61
CA THR A 671 0.54 24.49 9.56
C THR A 671 0.82 23.08 10.13
N MET A 672 1.97 22.50 9.78
CA MET A 672 2.40 21.19 10.29
C MET A 672 2.90 21.26 11.74
N ARG A 673 3.51 22.37 12.15
CA ARG A 673 3.88 22.65 13.55
C ARG A 673 2.65 22.70 14.44
N GLN A 674 1.55 23.29 13.98
CA GLN A 674 0.30 23.43 14.72
C GLN A 674 -0.58 22.17 14.69
N GLY A 675 -0.43 21.33 13.67
CA GLY A 675 -1.25 20.13 13.50
C GLY A 675 -2.59 20.38 12.81
N ASP A 676 -2.76 21.54 12.15
CA ASP A 676 -3.95 21.89 11.38
C ASP A 676 -3.92 21.21 9.99
N PHE A 677 -3.80 19.88 9.98
CA PHE A 677 -3.79 19.01 8.80
C PHE A 677 -4.40 17.63 9.11
N PHE A 678 -4.61 16.80 8.09
CA PHE A 678 -4.91 15.37 8.26
C PHE A 678 -4.12 14.53 7.25
N VAL A 679 -3.89 13.25 7.55
CA VAL A 679 -3.27 12.31 6.61
C VAL A 679 -4.33 11.36 6.04
N THR A 680 -4.18 10.98 4.78
CA THR A 680 -5.07 10.02 4.10
C THR A 680 -4.34 9.24 3.02
N SER A 681 -4.86 8.07 2.68
CA SER A 681 -4.48 7.35 1.46
C SER A 681 -5.09 7.98 0.20
N GLY A 682 -6.25 8.63 0.31
CA GLY A 682 -6.89 9.39 -0.77
C GLY A 682 -8.40 9.18 -0.88
N GLU A 683 -8.90 7.98 -0.61
CA GLU A 683 -10.31 7.59 -0.78
C GLU A 683 -11.23 8.28 0.24
N VAL A 684 -10.90 8.10 1.52
CA VAL A 684 -11.59 8.73 2.66
C VAL A 684 -10.98 10.11 2.91
N LEU A 685 -11.82 11.14 3.03
CA LEU A 685 -11.39 12.53 3.23
C LEU A 685 -12.16 13.17 4.39
N LEU A 686 -11.49 14.10 5.09
CA LEU A 686 -11.97 14.73 6.33
C LEU A 686 -12.21 16.24 6.11
N ASP A 687 -13.37 16.59 5.57
CA ASP A 687 -13.73 17.99 5.22
C ASP A 687 -13.72 18.93 6.44
N GLN A 688 -14.07 18.40 7.61
CA GLN A 688 -14.01 19.09 8.89
C GLN A 688 -13.86 18.06 10.01
N VAL A 689 -12.96 18.31 10.96
CA VAL A 689 -12.92 17.59 12.26
C VAL A 689 -12.85 18.61 13.39
N ALA A 690 -13.66 18.41 14.44
CA ALA A 690 -13.73 19.29 15.59
C ALA A 690 -14.02 18.52 16.89
N LEU A 691 -13.44 18.99 18.00
CA LEU A 691 -13.82 18.60 19.35
C LEU A 691 -14.90 19.56 19.87
N GLU A 692 -16.15 19.12 19.83
CA GLU A 692 -17.27 19.84 20.45
C GLU A 692 -17.34 19.50 21.95
N ARG A 693 -17.62 20.50 22.80
CA ARG A 693 -17.76 20.31 24.26
C ARG A 693 -19.07 20.88 24.74
N THR A 694 -19.70 20.17 25.69
CA THR A 694 -20.97 20.56 26.31
C THR A 694 -20.87 20.40 27.82
N ALA A 695 -21.86 20.93 28.56
CA ALA A 695 -22.00 20.68 30.00
C ALA A 695 -22.27 19.19 30.35
N LYS A 696 -22.47 18.31 29.36
CA LYS A 696 -22.78 16.88 29.54
C LYS A 696 -21.64 15.94 29.12
N GLY A 697 -20.58 16.44 28.50
CA GLY A 697 -19.50 15.62 27.94
C GLY A 697 -18.84 16.27 26.73
N ALA A 698 -18.05 15.49 25.99
CA ALA A 698 -17.40 15.90 24.75
C ALA A 698 -17.83 15.02 23.57
N SER A 699 -17.73 15.54 22.36
CA SER A 699 -17.93 14.77 21.12
C SER A 699 -16.84 15.10 20.12
N MET A 700 -16.31 14.09 19.43
CA MET A 700 -15.63 14.33 18.17
C MET A 700 -16.67 14.41 17.07
N VAL A 701 -16.72 15.54 16.37
CA VAL A 701 -17.54 15.76 15.19
C VAL A 701 -16.64 15.74 13.97
N ALA A 702 -17.05 14.98 12.96
CA ALA A 702 -16.34 14.89 11.69
C ALA A 702 -17.33 14.91 10.53
N THR A 703 -17.07 15.72 9.51
CA THR A 703 -17.69 15.55 8.19
C THR A 703 -16.71 14.75 7.34
N ILE A 704 -17.12 13.56 6.92
CA ILE A 704 -16.29 12.64 6.13
C ILE A 704 -16.96 12.36 4.78
N GLN A 705 -16.15 12.19 3.75
CA GLN A 705 -16.56 11.71 2.42
C GLN A 705 -15.67 10.55 1.97
N TRP A 706 -16.15 9.68 1.09
CA TRP A 706 -15.46 8.43 0.73
C TRP A 706 -15.83 7.95 -0.67
N THR A 707 -15.13 6.93 -1.17
CA THR A 707 -15.44 6.24 -2.43
C THR A 707 -15.90 4.80 -2.21
N PHE A 708 -15.06 3.94 -1.64
CA PHE A 708 -15.44 2.55 -1.31
C PHE A 708 -16.46 2.48 -0.15
N PRO A 709 -17.21 1.38 0.00
CA PRO A 709 -18.11 1.17 1.13
C PRO A 709 -17.38 1.25 2.48
N MET A 710 -17.86 2.12 3.37
CA MET A 710 -17.21 2.39 4.66
C MET A 710 -17.30 1.21 5.63
N ASP A 711 -16.25 1.01 6.42
CA ASP A 711 -16.13 -0.05 7.42
C ASP A 711 -16.49 0.50 8.80
N PHE A 712 -15.75 1.50 9.29
CA PHE A 712 -16.01 2.16 10.56
C PHE A 712 -15.35 3.55 10.64
N ALA A 713 -15.87 4.39 11.54
CA ALA A 713 -15.16 5.53 12.10
C ALA A 713 -14.80 5.25 13.56
N GLU A 714 -13.78 5.91 14.07
CA GLU A 714 -13.35 5.77 15.46
C GLU A 714 -12.82 7.06 16.05
N ILE A 715 -12.90 7.15 17.37
CA ILE A 715 -12.04 8.04 18.15
C ILE A 715 -11.01 7.19 18.87
N VAL A 716 -9.77 7.68 18.92
CA VAL A 716 -8.68 7.10 19.70
C VAL A 716 -8.23 8.13 20.72
N TRP A 717 -8.08 7.73 21.97
CA TRP A 717 -7.78 8.63 23.09
C TRP A 717 -6.73 8.03 24.01
N GLY A 718 -5.99 8.88 24.72
CA GLY A 718 -5.04 8.44 25.75
C GLY A 718 -5.16 9.21 27.05
N ASP A 719 -4.80 8.56 28.16
CA ASP A 719 -4.77 9.13 29.52
C ASP A 719 -3.36 9.56 29.98
N GLY A 720 -2.34 9.38 29.13
CA GLY A 720 -0.92 9.56 29.46
C GLY A 720 -0.19 8.26 29.81
N LYS A 721 -0.89 7.12 29.88
CA LYS A 721 -0.33 5.79 30.18
C LYS A 721 -0.92 4.68 29.30
N LYS A 722 -2.19 4.82 28.93
CA LYS A 722 -2.94 3.85 28.12
C LYS A 722 -3.69 4.58 27.02
N THR A 723 -3.77 3.92 25.87
CA THR A 723 -4.66 4.29 24.76
C THR A 723 -5.93 3.44 24.82
N GLY A 724 -7.07 4.06 24.56
CA GLY A 724 -8.34 3.40 24.30
C GLY A 724 -8.97 3.94 23.00
N ARG A 725 -10.01 3.26 22.52
CA ARG A 725 -10.73 3.67 21.31
C ARG A 725 -12.22 3.35 21.42
N GLU A 726 -13.04 4.12 20.73
CA GLU A 726 -14.49 3.90 20.61
C GLU A 726 -14.82 3.90 19.11
N ILE A 727 -15.44 2.81 18.65
CA ILE A 727 -15.63 2.51 17.22
C ILE A 727 -17.13 2.58 16.89
N VAL A 728 -17.47 3.30 15.81
CA VAL A 728 -18.81 3.40 15.25
C VAL A 728 -18.82 2.71 13.90
N SER A 729 -19.61 1.64 13.75
CA SER A 729 -19.77 0.96 12.46
C SER A 729 -20.35 1.90 11.40
N LEU A 730 -19.81 1.81 10.20
CA LEU A 730 -20.32 2.47 8.99
C LEU A 730 -20.69 1.44 7.90
N THR A 731 -20.81 0.16 8.25
CA THR A 731 -21.17 -0.92 7.32
C THR A 731 -22.54 -0.73 6.66
N GLY A 732 -23.40 0.11 7.22
CA GLY A 732 -24.69 0.54 6.66
C GLY A 732 -24.64 1.62 5.58
N GLU A 733 -23.48 2.25 5.36
CA GLU A 733 -23.34 3.36 4.42
C GLU A 733 -23.05 2.88 2.98
N ALA A 734 -23.71 3.51 2.00
CA ALA A 734 -23.41 3.28 0.59
C ALA A 734 -22.06 3.92 0.19
N PRO A 735 -21.38 3.40 -0.85
CA PRO A 735 -20.18 4.04 -1.43
C PRO A 735 -20.47 5.43 -2.03
N PHE A 736 -19.41 6.18 -2.36
CA PHE A 736 -19.46 7.54 -2.90
C PHE A 736 -20.22 8.57 -2.05
N GLY A 737 -20.29 8.33 -0.74
CA GLY A 737 -21.12 9.10 0.18
C GLY A 737 -20.40 10.26 0.89
N THR A 738 -21.16 11.00 1.70
CA THR A 738 -20.68 12.05 2.60
C THR A 738 -21.58 12.12 3.83
N LYS A 739 -21.01 12.21 5.04
CA LYS A 739 -21.77 12.18 6.30
C LYS A 739 -21.09 13.00 7.40
N ARG A 740 -21.89 13.77 8.14
CA ARG A 740 -21.48 14.36 9.43
C ARG A 740 -21.77 13.36 10.56
N LEU A 741 -20.71 12.97 11.26
CA LEU A 741 -20.74 12.13 12.45
C LEU A 741 -20.58 13.00 13.71
N SER A 742 -21.11 12.50 14.83
CA SER A 742 -20.81 13.01 16.17
C SER A 742 -20.64 11.79 17.08
N ILE A 743 -19.43 11.57 17.57
CA ILE A 743 -19.06 10.45 18.43
C ILE A 743 -18.88 11.01 19.86
N PRO A 744 -19.91 10.88 20.74
CA PRO A 744 -19.85 11.38 22.11
C PRO A 744 -19.01 10.45 22.99
N PHE A 745 -18.19 11.02 23.86
CA PHE A 745 -17.32 10.29 24.78
C PHE A 745 -17.17 11.00 26.13
N ASP A 746 -16.72 10.26 27.13
CA ASP A 746 -16.42 10.80 28.46
C ASP A 746 -14.97 11.32 28.52
N PRO A 747 -14.74 12.65 28.61
CA PRO A 747 -13.39 13.20 28.67
C PRO A 747 -12.70 12.99 30.03
N ARG A 748 -13.38 12.47 31.07
CA ARG A 748 -12.81 12.32 32.42
C ARG A 748 -11.60 11.38 32.39
N GLY A 749 -10.48 11.84 32.96
CA GLY A 749 -9.21 11.13 32.98
C GLY A 749 -8.45 11.12 31.64
N LYS A 750 -9.09 11.46 30.52
CA LYS A 750 -8.46 11.47 29.20
C LYS A 750 -7.65 12.76 28.99
N LYS A 751 -6.53 12.67 28.28
CA LYS A 751 -5.56 13.75 28.04
C LYS A 751 -5.53 14.23 26.59
N TRP A 752 -5.75 13.34 25.63
CA TRP A 752 -5.83 13.66 24.20
C TRP A 752 -6.84 12.76 23.49
N VAL A 753 -7.31 13.20 22.31
CA VAL A 753 -8.16 12.42 21.41
C VAL A 753 -7.82 12.74 19.94
N ARG A 754 -7.88 11.75 19.05
CA ARG A 754 -7.85 11.87 17.59
C ARG A 754 -9.05 11.17 16.95
N PHE A 755 -9.34 11.49 15.70
CA PHE A 755 -10.40 10.86 14.90
C PHE A 755 -9.77 10.12 13.70
N ALA A 756 -10.34 8.97 13.33
CA ALA A 756 -10.00 8.24 12.12
C ALA A 756 -11.24 7.60 11.48
N ALA A 757 -11.18 7.33 10.17
CA ALA A 757 -12.22 6.60 9.44
C ALA A 757 -11.62 5.72 8.34
N TRP A 758 -12.21 4.53 8.15
CA TRP A 758 -11.65 3.43 7.35
C TRP A 758 -12.71 2.73 6.47
N ASP A 759 -12.33 2.31 5.28
CA ASP A 759 -13.19 1.61 4.30
C ASP A 759 -12.89 0.11 4.14
N THR A 760 -13.71 -0.59 3.35
CA THR A 760 -13.63 -2.06 3.17
C THR A 760 -12.40 -2.55 2.38
N ALA A 761 -11.65 -1.66 1.74
CA ALA A 761 -10.36 -1.96 1.09
C ALA A 761 -9.16 -1.74 2.04
N GLY A 762 -9.41 -1.19 3.24
CA GLY A 762 -8.41 -0.83 4.24
C GLY A 762 -7.94 0.62 4.16
N ASN A 763 -8.43 1.39 3.19
CA ASN A 763 -8.06 2.79 3.00
C ASN A 763 -8.63 3.64 4.15
N GLY A 764 -8.06 4.82 4.40
CA GLY A 764 -8.56 5.66 5.47
C GLY A 764 -7.83 6.98 5.68
N ALA A 765 -8.36 7.78 6.60
CA ALA A 765 -7.84 9.09 6.96
C ALA A 765 -7.81 9.29 8.48
N MET A 766 -6.83 10.07 8.95
CA MET A 766 -6.58 10.34 10.37
C MET A 766 -6.30 11.83 10.61
N ALA A 767 -7.03 12.43 11.55
CA ALA A 767 -6.77 13.79 12.01
C ALA A 767 -5.72 13.81 13.14
N GLN A 768 -4.96 14.90 13.26
CA GLN A 768 -3.98 15.08 14.34
C GLN A 768 -4.67 15.12 15.73
N PRO A 769 -4.00 14.66 16.80
CA PRO A 769 -4.60 14.57 18.13
C PRO A 769 -4.75 15.95 18.77
N VAL A 770 -5.89 16.18 19.42
CA VAL A 770 -6.18 17.41 20.18
C VAL A 770 -6.15 17.15 21.68
N ARG A 771 -5.64 18.11 22.45
CA ARG A 771 -5.57 18.01 23.92
C ARG A 771 -6.95 18.20 24.57
N LEU A 772 -7.19 17.44 25.64
CA LEU A 772 -8.46 17.41 26.37
C LEU A 772 -8.46 18.29 27.63
N ASP A 773 -7.29 18.67 28.13
CA ASP A 773 -7.11 19.44 29.37
C ASP A 773 -6.70 20.90 29.17
N ARG A 774 -6.37 21.30 27.94
CA ARG A 774 -6.17 22.72 27.56
C ARG A 774 -7.34 23.16 26.66
N ALA A 775 -7.99 24.25 27.02
CA ALA A 775 -8.80 24.99 26.03
C ALA A 775 -7.87 25.58 24.96
N LYS A 776 -8.33 25.70 23.70
CA LYS A 776 -7.62 26.54 22.72
C LYS A 776 -7.56 27.97 23.30
N ARG A 777 -6.37 28.57 23.28
CA ARG A 777 -6.16 30.00 23.53
C ARG A 777 -6.46 30.79 22.27
#